data_AF-G0U9Y3-F1
#
_entry.id   AF-G0U9Y3-F1
#
_cell.length_a   1.000
_cell.length_b   1.000
_cell.length_c   1.000
_cell.angle_alpha   90.00
_cell.angle_beta   90.00
_cell.angle_gamma   90.00
#
_symmetry.space_group_name_H-M   'P 1'
#
loop_
_entity.id
_entity.type
_entity.pdbx_description
1 polymer ?
#
loop_
_entity_poly.entity_id
_entity_poly.type
_entity_poly.pdbx_seq_one_letter_code
_entity_poly.pdbx_strand_id
1 'polypeptide(L)'
;MMEDIPDSDTVFQDTVFMEANQHLSEQWVRISEVYPSGVGAPLLPETLLREQFGQGNHYECFFLSALATLVRFPDVIRNCFVSRSVRRDGRYTFQFFRDREWVKVEIDDRIALDEGDTLFIRSPTEHWWPLLLEKAYAKFYTGYDNLEGCAMQEAYHDLTGKPVLNIPMETKLAKTAGADVADGCYWLDLAQKFQSGQFTGSLLTKDMDLDSMGLQHEQQYGILDIFSLTGTSAVSDIVVRLHNPFEDDEFLYKGPLNSKDTQWTPKLRAKHDVDDERSIFLPLSVVLKIVNSMQLCFMSSVDEHATYFDDEWKGDTAGGNPTMVTWRKNPLYCVRNVGTEAVQLVVVIKQKDQRRFTSPEEHTKYLQCGVVVVQNNSPNQIPTHFVTGNNHKAIFKSLFLNSREVANAVTIPPSSLCYLVPSCLMKGATGEFTIALYRMGGEDYSGMAWTPKLRAKHDVDDERSIFLPLSVVLKIVNSMQLCFMSSVDEHATYFDDEWKGDTAGGNPTMVTWRKNPLYCVRNVGTEAVQLVVVIKQKDQRHKLVSNDEEIVYVPCGVVVVQNNSPNQIPTHFVTGNNHKTIFKSLFLNSREVANAVTIPPSSLCYLVPSCLTRGVEAPFTLSVYHLSGENDSKLHFERLSIPHMNWDSPAKCDVELQMLTKDRVDFYVDVPTEIHILMQQLRPFKSKSTGGDAMARDYVGVYLYDDTDRKIGGVHAATNFRETSILHHLPRSGRYAISVTCPRAKGEVPALVTIVASHEANVRIVDAPEDAGMFDDDDAIDDIDEGGDGAALSNPIDFVPVNIVAPKLVEVPDSALPFEDTRFMNDNRSVTTDPWIHIGDLYPEGKGHALLPEVLCRDQFEQGEHFECCCLVAFSALVDNHPDVIRNCFISKSVRRDGRYTFQFFR
;
A
#
# COMPACT_ATOMS: atom_id res chain seq x y z
N MET A 1 26.56 26.64 -9.05
CA MET A 1 27.97 26.18 -9.06
C MET A 1 28.85 27.40 -8.85
N MET A 2 29.62 27.49 -7.77
CA MET A 2 30.69 28.51 -7.68
C MET A 2 31.77 28.13 -8.70
N GLU A 3 32.06 28.97 -9.68
CA GLU A 3 33.24 28.79 -10.55
C GLU A 3 34.52 29.12 -9.77
N ASP A 4 35.69 28.65 -10.23
CA ASP A 4 36.96 29.03 -9.60
C ASP A 4 37.13 30.56 -9.69
N ILE A 5 37.54 31.19 -8.60
CA ILE A 5 37.69 32.64 -8.55
C ILE A 5 38.91 33.02 -9.41
N PRO A 6 38.85 34.09 -10.24
CA PRO A 6 40.02 34.51 -11.02
C PRO A 6 41.26 34.77 -10.16
N ASP A 7 42.44 34.41 -10.65
CA ASP A 7 43.74 34.71 -10.00
C ASP A 7 43.95 36.22 -9.88
N SER A 8 44.59 36.63 -8.80
CA SER A 8 44.84 38.05 -8.50
C SER A 8 46.24 38.28 -7.95
N ASP A 9 46.65 39.55 -7.89
CA ASP A 9 47.94 39.94 -7.28
C ASP A 9 47.82 40.17 -5.76
N THR A 10 46.63 39.95 -5.17
CA THR A 10 46.39 40.13 -3.73
C THR A 10 46.42 38.78 -3.04
N VAL A 11 47.39 38.57 -2.14
CA VAL A 11 47.53 37.31 -1.40
C VAL A 11 46.30 37.06 -0.53
N PHE A 12 45.67 35.90 -0.73
CA PHE A 12 44.56 35.43 0.07
C PHE A 12 45.05 34.98 1.46
N GLN A 13 44.26 35.28 2.48
CA GLN A 13 44.52 34.89 3.85
C GLN A 13 43.25 34.28 4.42
N ASP A 14 43.35 33.02 4.80
CA ASP A 14 42.24 32.28 5.37
C ASP A 14 42.20 32.47 6.89
N THR A 15 41.89 33.69 7.33
CA THR A 15 42.04 34.10 8.74
C THR A 15 41.29 33.18 9.70
N VAL A 16 40.11 32.68 9.31
CA VAL A 16 39.30 31.78 10.13
C VAL A 16 39.99 30.43 10.35
N PHE A 17 40.53 29.81 9.29
CA PHE A 17 41.24 28.53 9.42
C PHE A 17 42.54 28.71 10.21
N MET A 18 43.27 29.80 9.95
CA MET A 18 44.53 30.10 10.62
C MET A 18 44.35 30.35 12.12
N GLU A 19 43.34 31.15 12.52
CA GLU A 19 43.03 31.40 13.93
C GLU A 19 42.64 30.12 14.67
N ALA A 20 41.88 29.22 14.03
CA ALA A 20 41.45 27.96 14.63
C ALA A 20 42.56 26.91 14.77
N ASN A 21 43.67 27.05 14.04
CA ASN A 21 44.77 26.07 13.99
C ASN A 21 46.12 26.66 14.44
N GLN A 22 46.12 27.86 15.03
CA GLN A 22 47.34 28.57 15.43
C GLN A 22 48.17 27.82 16.48
N HIS A 23 47.55 26.93 17.27
CA HIS A 23 48.22 26.14 18.31
C HIS A 23 49.09 25.01 17.75
N LEU A 24 48.90 24.64 16.49
CA LEU A 24 49.62 23.52 15.86
C LEU A 24 51.06 23.88 15.49
N SER A 25 51.30 25.13 15.14
CA SER A 25 52.61 25.58 14.67
C SER A 25 52.76 27.09 14.87
N GLU A 26 53.94 27.47 15.37
CA GLU A 26 54.36 28.87 15.44
C GLU A 26 54.72 29.45 14.07
N GLN A 27 54.93 28.61 13.06
CA GLN A 27 55.41 28.98 11.72
C GLN A 27 54.50 28.48 10.62
N TRP A 28 53.74 29.40 10.04
CA TRP A 28 52.92 29.14 8.86
C TRP A 28 53.45 29.93 7.66
N VAL A 29 54.05 29.22 6.71
CA VAL A 29 54.84 29.81 5.62
C VAL A 29 54.21 29.47 4.28
N ARG A 30 54.19 30.40 3.31
CA ARG A 30 53.64 30.11 1.97
C ARG A 30 54.40 28.95 1.32
N ILE A 31 53.70 28.04 0.67
CA ILE A 31 54.29 26.87 0.01
C ILE A 31 55.35 27.25 -1.05
N SER A 32 55.24 28.44 -1.64
CA SER A 32 56.25 28.99 -2.56
C SER A 32 57.59 29.32 -1.91
N GLU A 33 57.62 29.53 -0.60
CA GLU A 33 58.84 29.76 0.16
C GLU A 33 59.40 28.42 0.70
N VAL A 34 58.53 27.46 1.01
CA VAL A 34 58.92 26.10 1.43
C VAL A 34 59.52 25.31 0.25
N TYR A 35 58.86 25.35 -0.91
CA TYR A 35 59.25 24.64 -2.13
C TYR A 35 59.25 25.59 -3.35
N PRO A 36 60.29 26.43 -3.52
CA PRO A 36 60.31 27.48 -4.56
C PRO A 36 60.25 26.96 -6.00
N SER A 37 60.72 25.73 -6.24
CA SER A 37 60.70 25.08 -7.55
C SER A 37 59.28 24.92 -8.13
N GLY A 38 58.27 24.78 -7.26
CA GLY A 38 56.88 24.57 -7.67
C GLY A 38 56.20 25.81 -8.27
N VAL A 39 56.74 27.03 -8.08
CA VAL A 39 56.16 28.27 -8.65
C VAL A 39 56.08 28.21 -10.18
N GLY A 40 57.07 27.58 -10.81
CA GLY A 40 57.14 27.40 -12.27
C GLY A 40 56.63 26.06 -12.77
N ALA A 41 56.18 25.17 -11.88
CA ALA A 41 55.74 23.82 -12.22
C ALA A 41 54.21 23.74 -12.37
N PRO A 42 53.67 22.75 -13.09
CA PRO A 42 52.25 22.45 -13.06
C PRO A 42 51.80 22.11 -11.64
N LEU A 43 50.66 22.66 -11.20
CA LEU A 43 50.09 22.36 -9.89
C LEU A 43 49.85 20.84 -9.72
N LEU A 44 49.34 20.21 -10.77
CA LEU A 44 49.16 18.76 -10.86
C LEU A 44 50.07 18.23 -11.98
N PRO A 45 51.02 17.32 -11.66
CA PRO A 45 51.86 16.72 -12.68
C PRO A 45 51.07 15.76 -13.59
N GLU A 46 51.62 15.46 -14.76
CA GLU A 46 51.02 14.51 -15.72
C GLU A 46 50.89 13.11 -15.11
N THR A 47 51.90 12.70 -14.34
CA THR A 47 51.91 11.43 -13.61
C THR A 47 51.95 11.72 -12.11
N LEU A 48 50.96 11.21 -11.39
CA LEU A 48 50.94 11.21 -9.92
C LEU A 48 51.68 9.99 -9.42
N LEU A 49 52.62 10.20 -8.49
CA LEU A 49 53.58 9.20 -8.05
C LEU A 49 53.65 9.17 -6.52
N ARG A 50 53.94 8.00 -5.92
CA ARG A 50 54.02 7.85 -4.46
C ARG A 50 55.25 8.55 -3.89
N GLU A 51 56.29 8.68 -4.68
CA GLU A 51 57.53 9.39 -4.37
C GLU A 51 57.30 10.91 -4.20
N GLN A 52 56.12 11.41 -4.58
CA GLN A 52 55.77 12.82 -4.45
C GLN A 52 55.32 13.23 -3.05
N PHE A 53 55.07 12.27 -2.14
CA PHE A 53 54.65 12.56 -0.78
C PHE A 53 55.24 11.58 0.23
N GLY A 54 55.31 12.03 1.48
CA GLY A 54 55.78 11.23 2.61
C GLY A 54 55.35 11.85 3.95
N GLN A 55 55.65 11.15 5.04
CA GLN A 55 55.37 11.60 6.40
C GLN A 55 56.23 12.83 6.75
N GLY A 56 55.62 13.89 7.29
CA GLY A 56 56.35 14.95 8.00
C GLY A 56 56.42 14.67 9.51
N ASN A 57 56.61 15.71 10.32
CA ASN A 57 56.93 15.55 11.75
C ASN A 57 55.75 15.08 12.62
N HIS A 58 54.50 15.12 12.11
CA HIS A 58 53.30 14.64 12.79
C HIS A 58 52.89 13.27 12.22
N TYR A 59 52.77 12.26 13.07
CA TYR A 59 52.57 10.84 12.70
C TYR A 59 51.12 10.45 12.36
N GLU A 60 50.38 11.26 11.61
CA GLU A 60 49.03 10.91 11.13
C GLU A 60 49.08 10.37 9.70
N CYS A 61 49.05 9.05 9.51
CA CYS A 61 49.43 8.44 8.23
C CYS A 61 48.29 7.79 7.42
N PHE A 62 47.04 7.87 7.89
CA PHE A 62 45.90 7.32 7.12
C PHE A 62 45.72 8.03 5.77
N PHE A 63 45.86 9.36 5.72
CA PHE A 63 45.65 10.11 4.48
C PHE A 63 46.73 9.81 3.44
N LEU A 64 47.99 9.68 3.86
CA LEU A 64 49.10 9.22 3.02
C LEU A 64 48.83 7.82 2.44
N SER A 65 48.35 6.89 3.27
CA SER A 65 47.94 5.56 2.83
C SER A 65 46.80 5.59 1.81
N ALA A 66 45.84 6.53 1.93
CA ALA A 66 44.79 6.71 0.93
C ALA A 66 45.35 7.24 -0.40
N LEU A 67 46.20 8.28 -0.36
CA LEU A 67 46.82 8.84 -1.55
C LEU A 67 47.71 7.81 -2.28
N ALA A 68 48.47 7.00 -1.53
CA ALA A 68 49.34 5.97 -2.06
C ALA A 68 48.64 4.94 -2.95
N THR A 69 47.35 4.68 -2.69
CA THR A 69 46.55 3.79 -3.53
C THR A 69 45.79 4.54 -4.62
N LEU A 70 45.35 5.77 -4.33
CA LEU A 70 44.60 6.62 -5.27
C LEU A 70 45.43 7.24 -6.39
N VAL A 71 46.77 7.31 -6.29
CA VAL A 71 47.62 7.74 -7.42
C VAL A 71 47.44 6.87 -8.68
N ARG A 72 46.97 5.62 -8.52
CA ARG A 72 46.59 4.74 -9.65
C ARG A 72 45.30 5.17 -10.36
N PHE A 73 44.53 6.07 -9.75
CA PHE A 73 43.27 6.62 -10.23
C PHE A 73 43.39 8.15 -10.30
N PRO A 74 44.25 8.69 -11.18
CA PRO A 74 44.64 10.09 -11.13
C PRO A 74 43.47 11.05 -11.33
N ASP A 75 42.39 10.61 -11.99
CA ASP A 75 41.17 11.40 -12.19
C ASP A 75 40.44 11.67 -10.88
N VAL A 76 40.54 10.80 -9.87
CA VAL A 76 39.98 11.02 -8.53
C VAL A 76 40.69 12.19 -7.85
N ILE A 77 42.03 12.14 -7.79
CA ILE A 77 42.83 13.21 -7.19
C ILE A 77 42.62 14.51 -7.98
N ARG A 78 42.66 14.47 -9.31
CA ARG A 78 42.39 15.65 -10.15
C ARG A 78 41.00 16.21 -9.94
N ASN A 79 39.98 15.38 -9.71
CA ASN A 79 38.63 15.85 -9.44
C ASN A 79 38.55 16.63 -8.12
N CYS A 80 39.40 16.32 -7.13
CA CYS A 80 39.46 17.07 -5.88
C CYS A 80 39.98 18.51 -6.06
N PHE A 81 40.69 18.82 -7.15
CA PHE A 81 41.22 20.15 -7.44
C PHE A 81 40.28 20.92 -8.38
N VAL A 82 39.68 21.99 -7.90
CA VAL A 82 38.94 22.94 -8.75
C VAL A 82 39.92 23.93 -9.39
N SER A 83 40.88 24.43 -8.62
CA SER A 83 41.99 25.24 -9.15
C SER A 83 42.99 24.36 -9.92
N ARG A 84 43.32 24.76 -11.16
CA ARG A 84 44.10 23.94 -12.12
C ARG A 84 45.53 24.39 -12.33
N SER A 85 45.91 25.54 -11.80
CA SER A 85 47.21 26.16 -12.03
C SER A 85 47.75 26.70 -10.71
N VAL A 86 49.07 26.86 -10.62
CA VAL A 86 49.71 27.58 -9.53
C VAL A 86 49.23 29.03 -9.55
N ARG A 87 48.92 29.58 -8.38
CA ARG A 87 48.25 30.88 -8.24
C ARG A 87 49.10 31.88 -7.48
N ARG A 88 49.08 33.14 -7.95
CA ARG A 88 49.87 34.22 -7.35
C ARG A 88 49.25 34.67 -6.03
N ASP A 89 47.93 34.71 -5.98
CA ASP A 89 47.18 35.02 -4.76
C ASP A 89 47.26 33.92 -3.69
N GLY A 90 47.75 32.72 -4.02
CA GLY A 90 47.84 31.59 -3.08
C GLY A 90 46.48 31.03 -2.66
N ARG A 91 45.40 31.36 -3.37
CA ARG A 91 44.04 30.91 -3.07
C ARG A 91 43.70 29.68 -3.88
N TYR A 92 43.48 28.54 -3.26
CA TYR A 92 43.17 27.29 -3.98
C TYR A 92 41.80 26.76 -3.60
N THR A 93 41.01 26.40 -4.61
CA THR A 93 39.70 25.76 -4.45
C THR A 93 39.80 24.26 -4.68
N PHE A 94 39.26 23.50 -3.74
CA PHE A 94 39.14 22.05 -3.74
C PHE A 94 37.69 21.62 -3.67
N GLN A 95 37.42 20.33 -3.88
CA GLN A 95 36.12 19.74 -3.61
C GLN A 95 36.22 18.32 -3.07
N PHE A 96 35.32 17.97 -2.14
CA PHE A 96 35.22 16.66 -1.53
C PHE A 96 33.75 16.22 -1.50
N PHE A 97 33.48 14.92 -1.61
CA PHE A 97 32.13 14.41 -1.67
C PHE A 97 31.53 14.23 -0.27
N ARG A 98 30.39 14.87 0.01
CA ARG A 98 29.61 14.69 1.25
C ARG A 98 28.14 14.98 0.99
N ASP A 99 27.26 14.30 1.71
CA ASP A 99 25.81 14.53 1.65
C ASP A 99 25.22 14.57 0.22
N ARG A 100 25.77 13.75 -0.69
CA ARG A 100 25.37 13.54 -2.12
C ARG A 100 25.97 14.53 -3.11
N GLU A 101 26.78 15.49 -2.67
CA GLU A 101 27.36 16.50 -3.54
C GLU A 101 28.86 16.72 -3.30
N TRP A 102 29.50 17.35 -4.27
CA TRP A 102 30.87 17.82 -4.15
C TRP A 102 30.88 19.17 -3.44
N VAL A 103 31.30 19.17 -2.19
CA VAL A 103 31.42 20.36 -1.34
C VAL A 103 32.76 21.04 -1.61
N LYS A 104 32.71 22.33 -1.94
CA LYS A 104 33.91 23.12 -2.25
C LYS A 104 34.57 23.64 -0.99
N VAL A 105 35.90 23.65 -0.98
CA VAL A 105 36.73 24.15 0.12
C VAL A 105 37.81 25.06 -0.47
N GLU A 106 37.84 26.30 -0.02
CA GLU A 106 38.90 27.25 -0.40
C GLU A 106 39.94 27.33 0.71
N ILE A 107 41.23 27.29 0.39
CA ILE A 107 42.33 27.46 1.34
C ILE A 107 43.30 28.54 0.84
N ASP A 108 44.07 29.12 1.77
CA ASP A 108 45.35 29.74 1.40
C ASP A 108 46.48 28.69 1.36
N ASP A 109 47.65 29.08 0.86
CA ASP A 109 48.79 28.19 0.63
C ASP A 109 49.86 28.22 1.72
N ARG A 110 49.52 28.68 2.93
CA ARG A 110 50.43 28.61 4.09
C ARG A 110 50.49 27.20 4.65
N ILE A 111 51.69 26.65 4.82
CA ILE A 111 51.95 25.31 5.36
C ILE A 111 52.51 25.44 6.77
N ALA A 112 52.01 24.60 7.69
CA ALA A 112 52.51 24.52 9.06
C ALA A 112 53.89 23.84 9.07
N LEU A 113 54.86 24.46 9.74
CA LEU A 113 56.20 23.94 9.90
C LEU A 113 56.48 23.62 11.38
N ASP A 114 57.33 22.64 11.62
CA ASP A 114 57.89 22.32 12.92
C ASP A 114 59.39 22.08 12.78
N GLU A 115 60.17 22.77 13.62
CA GLU A 115 61.65 22.82 13.55
C GLU A 115 62.24 23.09 12.14
N GLY A 116 61.48 23.75 11.25
CA GLY A 116 61.89 24.10 9.89
C GLY A 116 61.49 23.10 8.82
N ASP A 117 60.90 21.96 9.19
CA ASP A 117 60.34 20.96 8.28
C ASP A 117 58.80 21.01 8.29
N THR A 118 58.15 20.40 7.29
CA THR A 118 56.68 20.38 7.21
C THR A 118 56.08 19.51 8.30
N LEU A 119 55.11 20.05 9.05
CA LEU A 119 54.50 19.35 10.18
C LEU A 119 53.67 18.14 9.73
N PHE A 120 52.84 18.27 8.69
CA PHE A 120 51.99 17.18 8.18
C PHE A 120 52.60 16.52 6.94
N ILE A 121 51.89 16.34 5.82
CA ILE A 121 52.50 15.75 4.61
C ILE A 121 53.69 16.60 4.13
N ARG A 122 54.78 15.91 3.77
CA ARG A 122 55.92 16.49 3.05
C ARG A 122 55.94 16.05 1.60
N SER A 123 56.66 16.79 0.75
CA SER A 123 56.96 16.35 -0.61
C SER A 123 58.46 16.15 -0.82
N PRO A 124 58.96 14.90 -0.85
CA PRO A 124 60.37 14.60 -1.15
C PRO A 124 60.83 15.09 -2.53
N THR A 125 59.89 15.39 -3.43
CA THR A 125 60.14 15.90 -4.78
C THR A 125 59.62 17.33 -4.97
N GLU A 126 59.33 18.04 -3.88
CA GLU A 126 58.90 19.46 -3.86
C GLU A 126 57.59 19.76 -4.63
N HIS A 127 56.76 18.75 -4.89
CA HIS A 127 55.44 18.92 -5.50
C HIS A 127 54.42 19.45 -4.49
N TRP A 128 53.64 20.45 -4.88
CA TRP A 128 52.75 21.17 -3.96
C TRP A 128 51.42 20.46 -3.70
N TRP A 129 50.94 19.67 -4.65
CA TRP A 129 49.60 19.08 -4.62
C TRP A 129 49.29 18.27 -3.35
N PRO A 130 50.20 17.43 -2.79
CA PRO A 130 49.85 16.60 -1.64
C PRO A 130 49.56 17.44 -0.40
N LEU A 131 50.40 18.45 -0.14
CA LEU A 131 50.31 19.34 1.02
C LEU A 131 49.04 20.20 0.96
N LEU A 132 48.75 20.76 -0.22
CA LEU A 132 47.56 21.58 -0.41
C LEU A 132 46.28 20.74 -0.30
N LEU A 133 46.28 19.51 -0.82
CA LEU A 133 45.14 18.61 -0.73
C LEU A 133 44.84 18.19 0.72
N GLU A 134 45.88 17.86 1.48
CA GLU A 134 45.73 17.54 2.91
C GLU A 134 45.19 18.72 3.70
N LYS A 135 45.75 19.93 3.49
CA LYS A 135 45.24 21.14 4.16
C LYS A 135 43.78 21.42 3.80
N ALA A 136 43.40 21.24 2.54
CA ALA A 136 42.01 21.38 2.12
C ALA A 136 41.11 20.34 2.80
N TYR A 137 41.60 19.10 2.97
CA TYR A 137 40.87 18.04 3.68
C TYR A 137 40.74 18.34 5.18
N ALA A 138 41.79 18.86 5.82
CA ALA A 138 41.73 19.37 7.19
C ALA A 138 40.68 20.48 7.33
N LYS A 139 40.67 21.46 6.42
CA LYS A 139 39.66 22.52 6.40
C LYS A 139 38.24 21.98 6.15
N PHE A 140 38.09 20.94 5.35
CA PHE A 140 36.80 20.28 5.12
C PHE A 140 36.19 19.72 6.41
N TYR A 141 37.05 19.30 7.34
CA TYR A 141 36.73 18.88 8.70
C TYR A 141 36.95 19.98 9.75
N THR A 142 37.09 21.24 9.33
CA THR A 142 37.24 22.43 10.19
C THR A 142 38.55 22.57 10.97
N GLY A 143 39.53 21.71 10.75
CA GLY A 143 40.86 21.79 11.38
C GLY A 143 41.63 20.48 11.25
N TYR A 144 42.93 20.51 11.50
CA TYR A 144 43.77 19.30 11.47
C TYR A 144 43.46 18.34 12.63
N ASP A 145 43.18 18.86 13.83
CA ASP A 145 42.79 18.03 14.98
C ASP A 145 41.53 17.19 14.70
N ASN A 146 40.63 17.68 13.84
CA ASN A 146 39.41 16.96 13.48
C ASN A 146 39.63 15.83 12.47
N LEU A 147 40.87 15.67 11.97
CA LEU A 147 41.27 14.51 11.18
C LEU A 147 41.63 13.31 12.08
N GLU A 148 41.97 13.56 13.35
CA GLU A 148 42.22 12.50 14.33
C GLU A 148 40.94 11.65 14.48
N GLY A 149 41.09 10.32 14.37
CA GLY A 149 39.96 9.40 14.38
C GLY A 149 39.09 9.41 13.11
N CYS A 150 39.53 10.03 12.01
CA CYS A 150 38.93 9.82 10.69
C CYS A 150 39.22 8.40 10.20
N ALA A 151 38.17 7.63 9.91
CA ALA A 151 38.34 6.28 9.39
C ALA A 151 38.76 6.32 7.91
N MET A 152 39.59 5.36 7.49
CA MET A 152 40.01 5.24 6.08
C MET A 152 38.82 5.14 5.11
N GLN A 153 37.72 4.52 5.52
CA GLN A 153 36.51 4.45 4.71
C GLN A 153 35.89 5.83 4.43
N GLU A 154 35.99 6.77 5.37
CA GLU A 154 35.51 8.14 5.21
C GLU A 154 36.42 8.89 4.24
N ALA A 155 37.74 8.70 4.35
CA ALA A 155 38.72 9.30 3.43
C ALA A 155 38.49 8.85 1.98
N TYR A 156 38.37 7.54 1.75
CA TYR A 156 38.05 7.03 0.42
C TYR A 156 36.69 7.56 -0.07
N HIS A 157 35.66 7.58 0.78
CA HIS A 157 34.35 8.08 0.39
C HIS A 157 34.36 9.57 0.03
N ASP A 158 35.04 10.41 0.83
CA ASP A 158 35.10 11.84 0.63
C ASP A 158 35.93 12.22 -0.61
N LEU A 159 36.97 11.45 -0.94
CA LEU A 159 37.80 11.69 -2.12
C LEU A 159 37.15 11.18 -3.42
N THR A 160 36.32 10.13 -3.35
CA THR A 160 35.80 9.42 -4.55
C THR A 160 34.30 9.56 -4.78
N GLY A 161 33.51 9.79 -3.73
CA GLY A 161 32.06 9.64 -3.69
C GLY A 161 31.54 8.20 -3.79
N LYS A 162 32.44 7.21 -3.79
CA LYS A 162 32.13 5.79 -4.03
C LYS A 162 31.93 5.01 -2.72
N PRO A 163 31.16 3.91 -2.72
CA PRO A 163 30.97 3.08 -1.53
C PRO A 163 32.27 2.39 -1.09
N VAL A 164 32.43 2.19 0.23
CA VAL A 164 33.58 1.50 0.82
C VAL A 164 33.11 0.35 1.70
N LEU A 165 33.45 -0.89 1.34
CA LEU A 165 33.18 -2.07 2.15
C LEU A 165 34.17 -2.15 3.32
N ASN A 166 33.69 -2.56 4.48
CA ASN A 166 34.52 -2.86 5.63
C ASN A 166 34.44 -4.37 5.93
N ILE A 167 35.50 -5.10 5.57
CA ILE A 167 35.58 -6.56 5.69
C ILE A 167 36.42 -6.92 6.92
N PRO A 168 35.85 -7.50 7.98
CA PRO A 168 36.65 -7.98 9.10
C PRO A 168 37.50 -9.18 8.69
N MET A 169 38.66 -9.34 9.34
CA MET A 169 39.57 -10.47 9.07
C MET A 169 39.23 -11.72 9.89
N GLU A 170 38.30 -11.62 10.86
CA GLU A 170 37.78 -12.79 11.57
C GLU A 170 36.93 -13.65 10.62
N THR A 171 37.30 -14.91 10.41
CA THR A 171 36.75 -15.77 9.36
C THR A 171 35.22 -15.87 9.36
N LYS A 172 34.56 -15.94 10.53
CA LYS A 172 33.09 -16.06 10.59
C LYS A 172 32.40 -14.76 10.21
N LEU A 173 32.92 -13.62 10.68
CA LEU A 173 32.40 -12.30 10.33
C LEU A 173 32.66 -11.97 8.87
N ALA A 174 33.85 -12.30 8.36
CA ALA A 174 34.22 -12.13 6.95
C ALA A 174 33.23 -12.87 6.03
N LYS A 175 32.91 -14.14 6.35
CA LYS A 175 31.94 -14.93 5.60
C LYS A 175 30.54 -14.31 5.64
N THR A 176 30.15 -13.72 6.77
CA THR A 176 28.89 -12.97 6.90
C THR A 176 28.88 -11.73 6.00
N ALA A 177 30.03 -11.07 5.83
CA ALA A 177 30.23 -9.96 4.91
C ALA A 177 30.46 -10.40 3.44
N GLY A 178 30.35 -11.69 3.13
CA GLY A 178 30.52 -12.23 1.77
C GLY A 178 31.96 -12.47 1.32
N ALA A 179 32.92 -12.48 2.24
CA ALA A 179 34.35 -12.68 1.96
C ALA A 179 34.89 -13.96 2.62
N ASP A 180 35.65 -14.78 1.89
CA ASP A 180 36.39 -15.92 2.46
C ASP A 180 37.87 -15.58 2.61
N VAL A 181 38.19 -14.76 3.62
CA VAL A 181 39.56 -14.28 3.85
C VAL A 181 40.56 -15.40 4.16
N ALA A 182 40.11 -16.60 4.54
CA ALA A 182 40.98 -17.75 4.80
C ALA A 182 41.33 -18.55 3.53
N ASP A 183 40.65 -18.29 2.40
CA ASP A 183 40.89 -18.94 1.12
C ASP A 183 41.82 -18.08 0.24
N GLY A 184 42.95 -18.64 -0.20
CA GLY A 184 43.86 -17.91 -1.07
C GLY A 184 43.28 -17.61 -2.46
N CYS A 185 42.31 -18.39 -2.94
CA CYS A 185 41.62 -18.08 -4.20
C CYS A 185 40.87 -16.74 -4.13
N TYR A 186 40.28 -16.41 -2.97
CA TYR A 186 39.63 -15.11 -2.75
C TYR A 186 40.61 -13.95 -2.90
N TRP A 187 41.82 -14.07 -2.36
CA TRP A 187 42.85 -13.03 -2.46
C TRP A 187 43.39 -12.86 -3.88
N LEU A 188 43.49 -13.95 -4.65
CA LEU A 188 43.89 -13.88 -6.06
C LEU A 188 42.78 -13.28 -6.96
N ASP A 189 41.51 -13.56 -6.68
CA ASP A 189 40.38 -12.87 -7.32
C ASP A 189 40.39 -11.37 -6.98
N LEU A 190 40.60 -11.04 -5.70
CA LEU A 190 40.75 -9.66 -5.26
C LEU A 190 41.93 -8.96 -5.95
N ALA A 191 43.06 -9.65 -6.13
CA ALA A 191 44.21 -9.14 -6.90
C ALA A 191 43.82 -8.74 -8.33
N GLN A 192 43.05 -9.58 -9.04
CA GLN A 192 42.56 -9.29 -10.38
C GLN A 192 41.63 -8.06 -10.39
N LYS A 193 40.81 -7.91 -9.34
CA LYS A 193 39.93 -6.74 -9.18
C LYS A 193 40.70 -5.45 -8.92
N PHE A 194 41.80 -5.49 -8.15
CA PHE A 194 42.73 -4.36 -8.00
C PHE A 194 43.45 -4.03 -9.32
N GLN A 195 43.84 -5.04 -10.10
CA GLN A 195 44.52 -4.83 -11.39
C GLN A 195 43.59 -4.25 -12.45
N SER A 196 42.34 -4.70 -12.51
CA SER A 196 41.30 -4.17 -13.41
C SER A 196 40.71 -2.83 -12.96
N GLY A 197 41.14 -2.30 -11.81
CA GLY A 197 40.70 -1.00 -11.31
C GLY A 197 39.28 -0.99 -10.75
N GLN A 198 38.74 -2.15 -10.36
CA GLN A 198 37.41 -2.25 -9.72
C GLN A 198 37.43 -1.81 -8.26
N PHE A 199 38.56 -2.01 -7.57
CA PHE A 199 38.74 -1.61 -6.18
C PHE A 199 40.07 -0.89 -5.97
N THR A 200 40.06 0.00 -4.98
CA THR A 200 41.24 0.35 -4.17
C THR A 200 40.98 -0.04 -2.71
N GLY A 201 41.99 -0.05 -1.84
CA GLY A 201 41.77 -0.49 -0.46
C GLY A 201 42.96 -0.41 0.47
N SER A 202 42.71 -0.70 1.74
CA SER A 202 43.68 -0.67 2.84
C SER A 202 43.46 -1.83 3.82
N LEU A 203 44.44 -2.06 4.68
CA LEU A 203 44.36 -2.96 5.81
C LEU A 203 44.57 -2.19 7.13
N LEU A 204 43.72 -2.44 8.11
CA LEU A 204 43.84 -1.95 9.47
C LEU A 204 44.50 -3.01 10.36
N THR A 205 45.65 -2.72 10.94
CA THR A 205 46.31 -3.63 11.90
C THR A 205 45.51 -3.75 13.20
N LYS A 206 45.73 -4.84 13.95
CA LYS A 206 45.14 -5.05 15.28
C LYS A 206 45.83 -4.20 16.33
N ASP A 207 45.15 -4.00 17.45
CA ASP A 207 45.76 -3.56 18.71
C ASP A 207 46.63 -4.69 19.30
N MET A 208 47.89 -4.72 18.88
CA MET A 208 48.92 -5.64 19.38
C MET A 208 50.31 -5.07 19.08
N ASP A 209 51.33 -5.48 19.85
CA ASP A 209 52.72 -5.08 19.59
C ASP A 209 53.20 -5.64 18.24
N LEU A 210 53.42 -4.72 17.29
CA LEU A 210 53.95 -5.00 15.95
C LEU A 210 55.27 -4.27 15.67
N ASP A 211 55.79 -3.52 16.65
CA ASP A 211 56.96 -2.63 16.49
C ASP A 211 58.21 -3.43 16.11
N SER A 212 58.33 -4.65 16.63
CA SER A 212 59.41 -5.59 16.29
C SER A 212 59.49 -5.93 14.79
N MET A 213 58.40 -5.76 14.04
CA MET A 213 58.36 -5.94 12.59
C MET A 213 58.48 -4.62 11.81
N GLY A 214 58.50 -3.47 12.48
CA GLY A 214 58.42 -2.15 11.85
C GLY A 214 57.00 -1.80 11.38
N LEU A 215 55.97 -2.23 12.12
CA LEU A 215 54.57 -1.91 11.85
C LEU A 215 53.94 -1.31 13.10
N GLN A 216 52.95 -0.42 12.92
CA GLN A 216 52.21 0.21 14.02
C GLN A 216 50.89 -0.53 14.30
N HIS A 217 50.47 -0.51 15.56
CA HIS A 217 49.18 -1.05 15.99
C HIS A 217 48.03 -0.10 15.60
N GLU A 218 46.85 -0.65 15.34
CA GLU A 218 45.66 0.12 14.93
C GLU A 218 45.88 1.11 13.76
N GLN A 219 46.85 0.80 12.89
CA GLN A 219 47.27 1.65 11.78
C GLN A 219 46.74 1.15 10.44
N GLN A 220 46.41 2.10 9.57
CA GLN A 220 45.97 1.91 8.20
C GLN A 220 47.14 1.89 7.21
N TYR A 221 47.25 0.80 6.44
CA TYR A 221 48.22 0.62 5.38
C TYR A 221 47.54 0.40 4.02
N GLY A 222 47.87 1.21 3.02
CA GLY A 222 47.30 1.10 1.67
C GLY A 222 47.76 -0.17 0.94
N ILE A 223 46.84 -0.90 0.29
CA ILE A 223 47.16 -2.10 -0.49
C ILE A 223 47.65 -1.68 -1.88
N LEU A 224 48.90 -2.00 -2.20
CA LEU A 224 49.52 -1.68 -3.49
C LEU A 224 49.31 -2.81 -4.50
N ASP A 225 49.50 -4.07 -4.08
CA ASP A 225 49.38 -5.24 -4.94
C ASP A 225 49.15 -6.52 -4.12
N ILE A 226 48.59 -7.55 -4.75
CA ILE A 226 48.42 -8.90 -4.18
C ILE A 226 48.89 -9.91 -5.25
N PHE A 227 49.79 -10.81 -4.89
CA PHE A 227 50.31 -11.79 -5.84
C PHE A 227 50.74 -13.08 -5.16
N SER A 228 51.02 -14.10 -5.96
CA SER A 228 51.56 -15.37 -5.49
C SER A 228 53.03 -15.52 -5.91
N LEU A 229 53.87 -16.04 -5.01
CA LEU A 229 55.31 -16.23 -5.24
C LEU A 229 55.58 -17.33 -6.28
N THR A 230 54.86 -18.46 -6.18
CA THR A 230 55.07 -19.64 -7.03
C THR A 230 53.93 -19.95 -8.01
N GLY A 231 52.85 -19.17 -7.98
CA GLY A 231 51.66 -19.33 -8.82
C GLY A 231 50.55 -20.19 -8.20
N THR A 232 50.65 -20.54 -6.91
CA THR A 232 49.62 -21.32 -6.20
C THR A 232 48.67 -20.42 -5.39
N SER A 233 47.49 -20.95 -5.05
CA SER A 233 46.54 -20.31 -4.15
C SER A 233 46.74 -20.68 -2.67
N ALA A 234 47.89 -21.29 -2.33
CA ALA A 234 48.18 -21.60 -0.93
C ALA A 234 48.37 -20.30 -0.12
N VAL A 235 47.77 -20.21 1.07
CA VAL A 235 47.86 -19.03 1.94
C VAL A 235 49.31 -18.63 2.27
N SER A 236 50.24 -19.58 2.32
CA SER A 236 51.67 -19.30 2.54
C SER A 236 52.37 -18.73 1.30
N ASP A 237 51.80 -18.90 0.12
CA ASP A 237 52.38 -18.49 -1.17
C ASP A 237 51.89 -17.11 -1.63
N ILE A 238 50.79 -16.62 -1.04
CA ILE A 238 50.21 -15.31 -1.34
C ILE A 238 50.90 -14.23 -0.52
N VAL A 239 51.24 -13.13 -1.18
CA VAL A 239 51.89 -11.95 -0.61
C VAL A 239 51.03 -10.73 -0.88
N VAL A 240 50.86 -9.90 0.15
CA VAL A 240 50.21 -8.60 0.06
C VAL A 240 51.29 -7.52 0.16
N ARG A 241 51.40 -6.68 -0.87
CA ARG A 241 52.27 -5.50 -0.88
C ARG A 241 51.47 -4.31 -0.35
N LEU A 242 51.98 -3.70 0.71
CA LEU A 242 51.40 -2.53 1.35
C LEU A 242 52.32 -1.31 1.17
N HIS A 243 51.75 -0.12 1.23
CA HIS A 243 52.50 1.13 1.29
C HIS A 243 53.07 1.36 2.69
N ASN A 244 54.36 1.65 2.80
CA ASN A 244 54.97 2.12 4.03
C ASN A 244 54.98 3.67 4.02
N PRO A 245 54.18 4.34 4.87
CA PRO A 245 54.14 5.79 4.91
C PRO A 245 55.32 6.41 5.67
N PHE A 246 56.02 5.63 6.52
CA PHE A 246 57.05 6.13 7.41
C PHE A 246 58.41 6.24 6.72
N GLU A 247 59.21 7.22 7.14
CA GLU A 247 60.57 7.44 6.62
C GLU A 247 61.67 7.20 7.67
N ASP A 248 61.34 7.08 8.95
CA ASP A 248 62.34 6.84 10.00
C ASP A 248 62.84 5.38 9.99
N ASP A 249 64.13 5.19 10.25
CA ASP A 249 64.80 3.87 10.27
C ASP A 249 64.18 2.86 11.27
N GLU A 250 63.50 3.37 12.30
CA GLU A 250 62.81 2.53 13.27
C GLU A 250 61.61 1.80 12.68
N PHE A 251 60.90 2.43 11.72
CA PHE A 251 59.74 1.90 11.02
C PHE A 251 60.10 1.14 9.73
N LEU A 252 61.39 0.92 9.45
CA LEU A 252 61.80 0.00 8.38
C LEU A 252 61.33 -1.43 8.68
N TYR A 253 60.65 -2.03 7.71
CA TYR A 253 60.05 -3.35 7.84
C TYR A 253 61.11 -4.45 8.04
N LYS A 254 61.04 -5.14 9.18
CA LYS A 254 61.99 -6.18 9.62
C LYS A 254 61.37 -7.59 9.70
N GLY A 255 60.07 -7.71 9.40
CA GLY A 255 59.34 -8.97 9.47
C GLY A 255 59.63 -9.97 8.32
N PRO A 256 58.86 -11.07 8.24
CA PRO A 256 58.97 -12.06 7.15
C PRO A 256 58.84 -11.44 5.76
N LEU A 257 59.62 -11.90 4.78
CA LEU A 257 59.68 -11.29 3.43
C LEU A 257 60.18 -9.83 3.40
N ASN A 258 60.95 -9.38 4.39
CA ASN A 258 61.73 -8.14 4.26
C ASN A 258 62.69 -8.19 3.05
N SER A 259 63.23 -7.04 2.65
CA SER A 259 64.07 -6.90 1.44
C SER A 259 65.32 -7.81 1.42
N LYS A 260 65.78 -8.27 2.59
CA LYS A 260 66.95 -9.15 2.78
C LYS A 260 66.59 -10.64 2.90
N ASP A 261 65.30 -11.00 2.84
CA ASP A 261 64.85 -12.39 2.95
C ASP A 261 65.29 -13.22 1.73
N THR A 262 65.79 -14.45 1.98
CA THR A 262 66.30 -15.35 0.94
C THR A 262 65.20 -15.96 0.06
N GLN A 263 63.93 -15.84 0.47
CA GLN A 263 62.78 -16.23 -0.35
C GLN A 263 62.63 -15.37 -1.61
N TRP A 264 63.20 -14.16 -1.63
CA TRP A 264 63.24 -13.32 -2.81
C TRP A 264 64.25 -13.82 -3.85
N THR A 265 63.80 -14.73 -4.72
CA THR A 265 64.62 -15.20 -5.86
C THR A 265 64.98 -14.05 -6.81
N PRO A 266 66.09 -14.14 -7.58
CA PRO A 266 66.46 -13.08 -8.53
C PRO A 266 65.35 -12.71 -9.52
N LYS A 267 64.53 -13.68 -9.93
CA LYS A 267 63.37 -13.47 -10.81
C LYS A 267 62.28 -12.64 -10.12
N LEU A 268 62.02 -12.91 -8.84
CA LEU A 268 61.02 -12.17 -8.06
C LEU A 268 61.51 -10.75 -7.75
N ARG A 269 62.79 -10.58 -7.39
CA ARG A 269 63.40 -9.25 -7.18
C ARG A 269 63.38 -8.37 -8.43
N ALA A 270 63.52 -8.97 -9.62
CA ALA A 270 63.41 -8.23 -10.87
C ALA A 270 61.97 -7.82 -11.23
N LYS A 271 60.96 -8.52 -10.67
CA LYS A 271 59.55 -8.30 -10.98
C LYS A 271 58.88 -7.38 -9.95
N HIS A 272 59.22 -7.55 -8.68
CA HIS A 272 58.68 -6.84 -7.56
C HIS A 272 59.82 -6.01 -6.98
N ASP A 273 59.66 -4.70 -6.92
CA ASP A 273 60.68 -3.77 -6.44
C ASP A 273 60.88 -3.92 -4.92
N VAL A 274 61.57 -5.00 -4.52
CA VAL A 274 61.65 -5.44 -3.12
C VAL A 274 62.52 -4.55 -2.24
N ASP A 275 63.34 -3.71 -2.85
CA ASP A 275 64.23 -2.77 -2.16
C ASP A 275 63.59 -1.39 -1.98
N ASP A 276 62.36 -1.20 -2.49
CA ASP A 276 61.57 0.01 -2.24
C ASP A 276 61.16 0.10 -0.77
N GLU A 277 61.77 1.01 -0.04
CA GLU A 277 61.51 1.25 1.40
C GLU A 277 60.09 1.76 1.67
N ARG A 278 59.39 2.28 0.64
CA ARG A 278 57.97 2.64 0.69
C ARG A 278 57.04 1.45 0.50
N SER A 279 57.57 0.23 0.45
CA SER A 279 56.82 -1.01 0.26
C SER A 279 57.08 -2.03 1.38
N ILE A 280 55.99 -2.52 1.97
CA ILE A 280 55.98 -3.64 2.90
C ILE A 280 55.43 -4.87 2.17
N PHE A 281 56.13 -5.99 2.22
CA PHE A 281 55.67 -7.25 1.63
C PHE A 281 55.34 -8.25 2.74
N LEU A 282 54.07 -8.61 2.89
CA LEU A 282 53.61 -9.52 3.95
C LEU A 282 53.08 -10.83 3.35
N PRO A 283 53.51 -12.00 3.83
CA PRO A 283 52.80 -13.25 3.55
C PRO A 283 51.36 -13.16 4.06
N LEU A 284 50.40 -13.68 3.31
CA LEU A 284 48.99 -13.68 3.72
C LEU A 284 48.78 -14.40 5.07
N SER A 285 49.56 -15.43 5.34
CA SER A 285 49.56 -16.10 6.67
C SER A 285 49.92 -15.19 7.85
N VAL A 286 50.67 -14.10 7.62
CA VAL A 286 50.97 -13.06 8.63
C VAL A 286 49.84 -12.04 8.65
N VAL A 287 49.37 -11.58 7.48
CA VAL A 287 48.23 -10.66 7.35
C VAL A 287 47.02 -11.17 8.15
N LEU A 288 46.66 -12.44 8.00
CA LEU A 288 45.53 -13.05 8.72
C LEU A 288 45.68 -13.04 10.26
N LYS A 289 46.91 -12.91 10.78
CA LYS A 289 47.18 -12.83 12.22
C LYS A 289 47.11 -11.40 12.73
N ILE A 290 47.67 -10.45 11.99
CA ILE A 290 47.94 -9.09 12.49
C ILE A 290 46.94 -8.04 12.02
N VAL A 291 46.10 -8.35 11.02
CA VAL A 291 45.12 -7.39 10.47
C VAL A 291 43.75 -7.62 11.10
N ASN A 292 43.09 -6.53 11.49
CA ASN A 292 41.76 -6.49 12.07
C ASN A 292 40.66 -6.45 11.00
N SER A 293 40.79 -5.55 10.03
CA SER A 293 39.82 -5.36 8.94
C SER A 293 40.48 -4.83 7.67
N MET A 294 39.76 -4.94 6.55
CA MET A 294 40.14 -4.48 5.23
C MET A 294 39.06 -3.53 4.70
N GLN A 295 39.46 -2.34 4.25
CA GLN A 295 38.56 -1.38 3.62
C GLN A 295 38.72 -1.46 2.10
N LEU A 296 37.63 -1.72 1.37
CA LEU A 296 37.63 -1.84 -0.10
C LEU A 296 36.70 -0.79 -0.71
N CYS A 297 37.27 0.22 -1.36
CA CYS A 297 36.53 1.26 -2.06
C CYS A 297 36.24 0.83 -3.49
N PHE A 298 34.96 0.81 -3.86
CA PHE A 298 34.55 0.57 -5.24
C PHE A 298 35.05 1.70 -6.15
N MET A 299 35.47 1.36 -7.37
CA MET A 299 35.99 2.31 -8.35
C MET A 299 35.18 2.21 -9.66
N SER A 300 35.67 1.47 -10.66
CA SER A 300 35.04 1.39 -11.99
C SER A 300 33.80 0.48 -12.07
N SER A 301 33.52 -0.29 -11.01
CA SER A 301 32.48 -1.33 -11.00
C SER A 301 31.10 -0.86 -10.55
N VAL A 302 30.97 0.39 -10.08
CA VAL A 302 29.67 0.95 -9.67
C VAL A 302 29.37 2.24 -10.42
N ASP A 303 28.10 2.44 -10.72
CA ASP A 303 27.56 3.65 -11.34
C ASP A 303 27.98 4.90 -10.54
N GLU A 304 28.11 6.03 -11.23
CA GLU A 304 28.41 7.33 -10.60
C GLU A 304 27.23 7.85 -9.80
N HIS A 305 26.01 7.51 -10.22
CA HIS A 305 24.79 7.97 -9.56
C HIS A 305 24.16 6.87 -8.69
N ALA A 306 23.84 7.23 -7.44
CA ALA A 306 23.05 6.40 -6.55
C ALA A 306 21.61 6.91 -6.45
N THR A 307 20.70 6.00 -6.13
CA THR A 307 19.34 6.36 -5.70
C THR A 307 19.32 6.54 -4.19
N TYR A 308 18.83 7.67 -3.70
CA TYR A 308 18.84 8.00 -2.27
C TYR A 308 17.44 7.97 -1.66
N PHE A 309 17.36 7.53 -0.40
CA PHE A 309 16.16 7.58 0.43
C PHE A 309 16.50 8.10 1.82
N ASP A 310 15.84 9.17 2.24
CA ASP A 310 15.97 9.75 3.58
C ASP A 310 14.93 9.19 4.55
N ASP A 311 15.37 8.84 5.76
CA ASP A 311 14.49 8.36 6.81
C ASP A 311 15.10 8.54 8.20
N GLU A 312 14.36 8.13 9.22
CA GLU A 312 14.84 8.12 10.60
C GLU A 312 14.42 6.85 11.33
N TRP A 313 15.26 6.40 12.26
CA TRP A 313 14.81 5.50 13.33
C TRP A 313 14.29 6.37 14.47
N LYS A 314 12.99 6.28 14.76
CA LYS A 314 12.34 7.07 15.83
C LYS A 314 11.08 6.39 16.35
N GLY A 315 10.87 6.45 17.66
CA GLY A 315 9.72 5.81 18.32
C GLY A 315 9.65 4.33 17.95
N ASP A 316 8.52 3.89 17.42
CA ASP A 316 8.29 2.51 17.01
C ASP A 316 9.16 2.03 15.85
N THR A 317 9.63 2.93 14.99
CA THR A 317 10.52 2.57 13.87
C THR A 317 11.95 2.28 14.31
N ALA A 318 12.32 2.57 15.56
CA ALA A 318 13.59 2.17 16.17
C ALA A 318 13.52 0.71 16.66
N GLY A 319 13.26 -0.22 15.74
CA GLY A 319 12.89 -1.61 16.02
C GLY A 319 14.00 -2.50 16.57
N GLY A 320 15.27 -2.09 16.47
CA GLY A 320 16.43 -2.91 16.81
C GLY A 320 16.72 -3.98 15.75
N ASN A 321 17.60 -4.94 16.06
CA ASN A 321 18.09 -5.96 15.11
C ASN A 321 17.14 -7.19 14.95
N PRO A 322 17.36 -8.08 13.95
CA PRO A 322 16.45 -9.20 13.62
C PRO A 322 16.16 -10.23 14.72
N THR A 323 16.92 -10.22 15.82
CA THR A 323 16.64 -11.09 16.98
C THR A 323 15.46 -10.57 17.82
N MET A 324 15.03 -9.33 17.58
CA MET A 324 13.95 -8.66 18.30
C MET A 324 12.64 -8.69 17.51
N VAL A 325 11.51 -8.92 18.20
CA VAL A 325 10.18 -8.91 17.58
C VAL A 325 9.84 -7.56 16.95
N THR A 326 10.38 -6.47 17.50
CA THR A 326 10.21 -5.11 16.99
C THR A 326 11.02 -4.83 15.73
N TRP A 327 11.91 -5.71 15.29
CA TRP A 327 12.71 -5.50 14.07
C TRP A 327 11.84 -5.25 12.83
N ARG A 328 10.68 -5.90 12.75
CA ARG A 328 9.70 -5.71 11.66
C ARG A 328 9.12 -4.29 11.59
N LYS A 329 9.32 -3.47 12.63
CA LYS A 329 8.88 -2.07 12.68
C LYS A 329 9.92 -1.10 12.09
N ASN A 330 11.16 -1.53 11.86
CA ASN A 330 12.14 -0.69 11.17
C ASN A 330 11.64 -0.30 9.77
N PRO A 331 12.10 0.84 9.20
CA PRO A 331 11.74 1.24 7.85
C PRO A 331 11.92 0.10 6.81
N LEU A 332 10.93 -0.08 5.93
CA LEU A 332 10.89 -1.17 4.95
C LEU A 332 10.94 -0.61 3.52
N TYR A 333 11.95 -1.02 2.75
CA TYR A 333 12.16 -0.60 1.36
C TYR A 333 11.92 -1.77 0.43
N CYS A 334 10.92 -1.65 -0.44
CA CYS A 334 10.49 -2.75 -1.30
C CYS A 334 11.28 -2.77 -2.61
N VAL A 335 11.82 -3.93 -2.95
CA VAL A 335 12.64 -4.16 -4.14
C VAL A 335 12.07 -5.34 -4.90
N ARG A 336 11.61 -5.11 -6.14
CA ARG A 336 11.08 -6.18 -6.99
C ARG A 336 12.01 -6.40 -8.18
N ASN A 337 12.45 -7.63 -8.37
CA ASN A 337 13.14 -8.08 -9.57
C ASN A 337 12.17 -8.92 -10.40
N VAL A 338 11.65 -8.38 -11.51
CA VAL A 338 10.82 -9.12 -12.48
C VAL A 338 11.64 -9.80 -13.58
N GLY A 339 12.96 -9.59 -13.59
CA GLY A 339 13.89 -10.23 -14.51
C GLY A 339 14.10 -11.72 -14.21
N THR A 340 14.76 -12.38 -15.16
CA THR A 340 15.12 -13.82 -15.08
C THR A 340 16.46 -14.07 -14.41
N GLU A 341 17.30 -13.04 -14.27
CA GLU A 341 18.63 -13.11 -13.67
C GLU A 341 18.67 -12.42 -12.30
N ALA A 342 19.59 -12.88 -11.46
CA ALA A 342 19.90 -12.21 -10.20
C ALA A 342 20.66 -10.91 -10.48
N VAL A 343 20.42 -9.88 -9.66
CA VAL A 343 21.02 -8.56 -9.82
C VAL A 343 21.72 -8.17 -8.52
N GLN A 344 22.97 -7.74 -8.59
CA GLN A 344 23.74 -7.22 -7.47
C GLN A 344 23.59 -5.70 -7.36
N LEU A 345 23.58 -5.20 -6.14
CA LEU A 345 23.51 -3.78 -5.79
C LEU A 345 24.46 -3.50 -4.64
N VAL A 346 24.94 -2.27 -4.53
CA VAL A 346 25.61 -1.82 -3.30
C VAL A 346 24.66 -0.94 -2.50
N VAL A 347 24.30 -1.40 -1.31
CA VAL A 347 23.44 -0.69 -0.35
C VAL A 347 24.33 -0.02 0.68
N VAL A 348 24.22 1.29 0.83
CA VAL A 348 24.97 2.07 1.82
C VAL A 348 23.98 2.74 2.76
N ILE A 349 24.11 2.48 4.06
CA ILE A 349 23.43 3.27 5.09
C ILE A 349 24.38 4.39 5.50
N LYS A 350 23.94 5.64 5.41
CA LYS A 350 24.70 6.83 5.75
C LYS A 350 24.10 7.51 6.97
N GLN A 351 24.95 7.90 7.90
CA GLN A 351 24.62 8.71 9.07
C GLN A 351 25.23 10.11 8.89
N LYS A 352 24.59 11.12 9.47
CA LYS A 352 25.10 12.49 9.43
C LYS A 352 26.44 12.58 10.17
N ASP A 353 27.41 13.25 9.56
CA ASP A 353 28.71 13.49 10.18
C ASP A 353 28.54 14.33 11.47
N GLN A 354 29.12 13.85 12.56
CA GLN A 354 28.99 14.46 13.89
C GLN A 354 30.14 15.39 14.25
N ARG A 355 31.26 15.40 13.51
CA ARG A 355 32.50 16.09 13.91
C ARG A 355 32.35 17.60 13.99
N ARG A 356 31.41 18.18 13.23
CA ARG A 356 31.08 19.62 13.36
C ARG A 356 30.40 20.00 14.68
N PHE A 357 29.88 19.02 15.42
CA PHE A 357 29.09 19.22 16.63
C PHE A 357 29.76 18.62 17.87
N THR A 358 30.92 18.00 17.72
CA THR A 358 31.64 17.27 18.77
C THR A 358 33.01 17.92 18.93
N SER A 359 33.45 18.13 20.18
CA SER A 359 34.81 18.62 20.44
C SER A 359 35.84 17.56 20.01
N PRO A 360 37.06 17.93 19.60
CA PRO A 360 38.11 16.98 19.22
C PRO A 360 38.38 15.89 20.28
N GLU A 361 38.22 16.23 21.57
CA GLU A 361 38.41 15.29 22.70
C GLU A 361 37.29 14.23 22.84
N GLU A 362 36.13 14.42 22.20
CA GLU A 362 34.99 13.50 22.26
C GLU A 362 34.94 12.62 21.00
N HIS A 363 34.91 11.29 21.17
CA HIS A 363 34.82 10.38 20.02
C HIS A 363 33.45 10.47 19.34
N THR A 364 33.41 10.43 18.00
CA THR A 364 32.16 10.41 17.23
C THR A 364 31.28 9.21 17.61
N LYS A 365 29.99 9.43 17.82
CA LYS A 365 29.03 8.41 18.28
C LYS A 365 28.05 8.05 17.16
N TYR A 366 28.54 7.32 16.18
CA TYR A 366 27.68 6.72 15.16
C TYR A 366 26.86 5.56 15.73
N LEU A 367 25.59 5.47 15.36
CA LEU A 367 24.76 4.33 15.73
C LEU A 367 25.31 3.08 15.06
N GLN A 368 25.35 1.99 15.81
CA GLN A 368 25.71 0.70 15.24
C GLN A 368 24.54 0.19 14.40
N CYS A 369 24.66 0.26 13.08
CA CYS A 369 23.55 0.01 12.16
C CYS A 369 23.95 -0.94 11.02
N GLY A 370 22.95 -1.53 10.37
CA GLY A 370 23.11 -2.48 9.28
C GLY A 370 21.82 -2.68 8.49
N VAL A 371 21.93 -3.38 7.36
CA VAL A 371 20.79 -3.75 6.50
C VAL A 371 20.61 -5.26 6.47
N VAL A 372 19.35 -5.67 6.53
CA VAL A 372 18.96 -7.06 6.34
C VAL A 372 18.00 -7.12 5.17
N VAL A 373 18.21 -8.09 4.28
CA VAL A 373 17.36 -8.29 3.11
C VAL A 373 16.56 -9.55 3.27
N VAL A 374 15.26 -9.42 3.14
CA VAL A 374 14.32 -10.52 3.25
C VAL A 374 13.51 -10.67 1.97
N GLN A 375 13.39 -11.91 1.51
CA GLN A 375 12.61 -12.29 0.34
C GLN A 375 11.23 -12.76 0.78
N ASN A 376 10.18 -12.34 0.08
CA ASN A 376 8.83 -12.82 0.28
C ASN A 376 8.70 -14.28 -0.20
N ASN A 377 8.14 -15.14 0.64
CA ASN A 377 8.00 -16.58 0.36
C ASN A 377 6.68 -16.93 -0.36
N SER A 378 5.76 -15.97 -0.52
CA SER A 378 4.46 -16.19 -1.17
C SER A 378 4.62 -16.30 -2.68
N PRO A 379 3.98 -17.30 -3.34
CA PRO A 379 3.95 -17.38 -4.81
C PRO A 379 3.38 -16.12 -5.47
N ASN A 380 2.45 -15.45 -4.80
CA ASN A 380 1.79 -14.25 -5.31
C ASN A 380 2.58 -12.96 -5.06
N GLN A 381 3.70 -13.03 -4.31
CA GLN A 381 4.61 -11.91 -4.06
C GLN A 381 3.90 -10.60 -3.68
N ILE A 382 2.99 -10.71 -2.71
CA ILE A 382 2.14 -9.60 -2.26
C ILE A 382 2.94 -8.70 -1.32
N PRO A 383 3.06 -7.39 -1.60
CA PRO A 383 3.69 -6.45 -0.68
C PRO A 383 2.94 -6.34 0.66
N THR A 384 3.66 -6.29 1.79
CA THR A 384 3.09 -6.25 3.14
C THR A 384 4.05 -5.63 4.17
N HIS A 385 3.49 -5.05 5.24
CA HIS A 385 4.24 -4.59 6.40
C HIS A 385 4.48 -5.69 7.44
N PHE A 386 3.78 -6.82 7.34
CA PHE A 386 3.92 -7.94 8.28
C PHE A 386 5.08 -8.84 7.88
N VAL A 387 6.30 -8.31 7.95
CA VAL A 387 7.52 -9.07 7.68
C VAL A 387 7.82 -9.98 8.88
N THR A 388 7.55 -11.28 8.74
CA THR A 388 7.75 -12.29 9.78
C THR A 388 8.46 -13.53 9.22
N GLY A 389 9.07 -14.35 10.09
CA GLY A 389 9.89 -15.48 9.66
C GLY A 389 9.14 -16.59 8.89
N ASN A 390 7.82 -16.64 8.96
CA ASN A 390 6.99 -17.60 8.20
C ASN A 390 6.68 -17.13 6.76
N ASN A 391 6.58 -15.82 6.53
CA ASN A 391 6.21 -15.27 5.21
C ASN A 391 7.38 -14.60 4.47
N HIS A 392 8.50 -14.33 5.15
CA HIS A 392 9.72 -13.87 4.53
C HIS A 392 10.94 -14.67 5.01
N LYS A 393 11.91 -14.88 4.11
CA LYS A 393 13.19 -15.51 4.39
C LYS A 393 14.31 -14.49 4.29
N ALA A 394 15.16 -14.38 5.31
CA ALA A 394 16.38 -13.58 5.21
C ALA A 394 17.33 -14.19 4.18
N ILE A 395 17.69 -13.40 3.17
CA ILE A 395 18.62 -13.77 2.10
C ILE A 395 19.97 -13.05 2.23
N PHE A 396 20.01 -11.95 2.97
CA PHE A 396 21.25 -11.22 3.28
C PHE A 396 21.16 -10.59 4.68
N LYS A 397 22.28 -10.57 5.40
CA LYS A 397 22.41 -9.89 6.69
C LYS A 397 23.76 -9.19 6.75
N SER A 398 23.78 -7.87 6.85
CA SER A 398 25.02 -7.14 7.04
C SER A 398 25.59 -7.34 8.44
N LEU A 399 26.87 -7.01 8.60
CA LEU A 399 27.40 -6.64 9.90
C LEU A 399 26.77 -5.30 10.33
N PHE A 400 26.62 -5.14 11.64
CA PHE A 400 26.15 -3.89 12.23
C PHE A 400 27.37 -3.12 12.71
N LEU A 401 27.68 -2.00 12.08
CA LEU A 401 28.90 -1.23 12.30
C LEU A 401 28.54 0.17 12.80
N ASN A 402 29.36 0.69 13.72
CA ASN A 402 29.30 2.06 14.25
C ASN A 402 30.11 3.02 13.36
N SER A 403 29.80 3.01 12.07
CA SER A 403 30.50 3.78 11.04
C SER A 403 29.56 4.81 10.42
N ARG A 404 30.12 5.93 9.95
CA ARG A 404 29.35 6.96 9.25
C ARG A 404 28.63 6.38 8.02
N GLU A 405 29.33 5.58 7.23
CA GLU A 405 28.77 4.79 6.15
C GLU A 405 28.92 3.28 6.40
N VAL A 406 27.85 2.52 6.15
CA VAL A 406 27.85 1.04 6.21
C VAL A 406 27.45 0.51 4.85
N ALA A 407 28.43 0.14 4.02
CA ALA A 407 28.22 -0.37 2.66
C ALA A 407 28.18 -1.90 2.60
N ASN A 408 27.29 -2.44 1.78
CA ASN A 408 27.10 -3.87 1.58
C ASN A 408 26.78 -4.19 0.13
N ALA A 409 27.45 -5.19 -0.46
CA ALA A 409 27.05 -5.77 -1.73
C ALA A 409 25.94 -6.81 -1.50
N VAL A 410 24.78 -6.61 -2.14
CA VAL A 410 23.56 -7.40 -1.95
C VAL A 410 23.09 -7.94 -3.28
N THR A 411 22.77 -9.23 -3.35
CA THR A 411 22.17 -9.85 -4.55
C THR A 411 20.67 -10.04 -4.36
N ILE A 412 19.87 -9.52 -5.30
CA ILE A 412 18.42 -9.68 -5.37
C ILE A 412 18.09 -10.81 -6.35
N PRO A 413 17.47 -11.91 -5.87
CA PRO A 413 17.13 -13.05 -6.71
C PRO A 413 16.18 -12.69 -7.88
N PRO A 414 16.23 -13.43 -8.99
CA PRO A 414 15.29 -13.24 -10.11
C PRO A 414 13.85 -13.51 -9.68
N SER A 415 12.90 -12.89 -10.39
CA SER A 415 11.47 -13.10 -10.19
C SER A 415 11.08 -13.08 -8.71
N SER A 416 11.50 -12.05 -7.97
CA SER A 416 11.36 -11.99 -6.52
C SER A 416 10.87 -10.63 -6.02
N LEU A 417 10.19 -10.65 -4.87
CA LEU A 417 9.91 -9.47 -4.07
C LEU A 417 10.73 -9.53 -2.79
N CYS A 418 11.61 -8.56 -2.61
CA CYS A 418 12.48 -8.43 -1.45
C CYS A 418 12.23 -7.11 -0.70
N TYR A 419 12.71 -7.06 0.54
CA TYR A 419 12.70 -5.87 1.38
C TYR A 419 14.10 -5.61 1.93
N LEU A 420 14.59 -4.39 1.76
CA LEU A 420 15.75 -3.89 2.51
C LEU A 420 15.23 -3.30 3.82
N VAL A 421 15.79 -3.75 4.94
CA VAL A 421 15.39 -3.32 6.28
C VAL A 421 16.63 -2.74 6.98
N PRO A 422 16.91 -1.43 6.85
CA PRO A 422 17.92 -0.75 7.65
C PRO A 422 17.49 -0.72 9.11
N SER A 423 18.39 -1.08 10.02
CA SER A 423 18.08 -1.13 11.44
C SER A 423 19.32 -0.84 12.29
N CYS A 424 19.08 -0.32 13.49
CA CYS A 424 20.09 -0.23 14.55
C CYS A 424 20.26 -1.58 15.25
N LEU A 425 21.43 -1.82 15.85
CA LEU A 425 21.68 -3.03 16.62
C LEU A 425 20.76 -3.08 17.85
N MET A 426 20.61 -1.94 18.52
CA MET A 426 19.81 -1.77 19.74
C MET A 426 18.42 -1.24 19.42
N LYS A 427 17.39 -1.77 20.10
CA LYS A 427 16.03 -1.21 20.07
C LYS A 427 16.01 0.17 20.74
N GLY A 428 15.20 1.07 20.18
CA GLY A 428 15.01 2.42 20.71
C GLY A 428 16.14 3.39 20.36
N ALA A 429 17.18 2.95 19.66
CA ALA A 429 18.21 3.84 19.12
C ALA A 429 17.62 4.77 18.06
N THR A 430 17.65 6.07 18.32
CA THR A 430 17.06 7.08 17.44
C THR A 430 18.11 7.83 16.63
N GLY A 431 17.85 8.07 15.35
CA GLY A 431 18.74 8.85 14.49
C GLY A 431 18.27 8.92 13.05
N GLU A 432 18.64 10.01 12.37
CA GLU A 432 18.44 10.18 10.93
C GLU A 432 19.43 9.32 10.15
N PHE A 433 19.00 8.76 9.03
CA PHE A 433 19.87 8.04 8.10
C PHE A 433 19.41 8.23 6.65
N THR A 434 20.35 8.06 5.72
CA THR A 434 20.07 7.93 4.30
C THR A 434 20.44 6.53 3.83
N ILE A 435 19.58 5.87 3.05
CA ILE A 435 20.00 4.74 2.21
C ILE A 435 20.42 5.26 0.84
N ALA A 436 21.60 4.85 0.38
CA ALA A 436 22.05 5.02 -1.00
C ALA A 436 22.15 3.65 -1.68
N LEU A 437 21.52 3.52 -2.84
CA LEU A 437 21.56 2.33 -3.68
C LEU A 437 22.37 2.61 -4.94
N TYR A 438 23.54 1.97 -5.04
CA TYR A 438 24.40 2.03 -6.21
C TYR A 438 24.20 0.78 -7.07
N ARG A 439 24.15 1.00 -8.39
CA ARG A 439 24.08 -0.06 -9.40
C ARG A 439 25.49 -0.52 -9.76
N MET A 440 25.65 -1.82 -9.98
CA MET A 440 26.86 -2.42 -10.52
C MET A 440 26.91 -2.20 -12.03
N GLY A 441 28.07 -1.86 -12.55
CA GLY A 441 28.29 -1.71 -13.99
C GLY A 441 28.14 -3.05 -14.72
N GLY A 442 27.47 -3.04 -15.88
CA GLY A 442 27.32 -4.22 -16.74
C GLY A 442 26.14 -5.14 -16.39
N GLU A 443 25.36 -4.83 -15.35
CA GLU A 443 24.13 -5.55 -15.03
C GLU A 443 22.87 -4.89 -15.63
N ASP A 444 21.85 -5.69 -15.93
CA ASP A 444 20.56 -5.21 -16.46
C ASP A 444 19.56 -4.96 -15.33
N TYR A 445 19.24 -3.68 -15.11
CA TYR A 445 18.28 -3.22 -14.12
C TYR A 445 16.89 -2.92 -14.70
N SER A 446 16.63 -3.19 -15.99
CA SER A 446 15.35 -2.89 -16.64
C SER A 446 14.16 -3.58 -15.97
N GLY A 447 14.38 -4.77 -15.40
CA GLY A 447 13.40 -5.53 -14.63
C GLY A 447 13.30 -5.15 -13.15
N MET A 448 13.97 -4.09 -12.68
CA MET A 448 13.95 -3.70 -11.27
C MET A 448 12.95 -2.58 -11.01
N ALA A 449 12.02 -2.81 -10.08
CA ALA A 449 11.09 -1.80 -9.59
C ALA A 449 11.32 -1.53 -8.10
N TRP A 450 11.31 -0.24 -7.74
CA TRP A 450 11.60 0.25 -6.40
C TRP A 450 10.39 1.00 -5.86
N THR A 451 9.95 0.64 -4.65
CA THR A 451 8.91 1.42 -3.97
C THR A 451 9.55 2.11 -2.76
N PRO A 452 9.66 3.45 -2.76
CA PRO A 452 10.48 4.22 -1.80
C PRO A 452 10.13 4.00 -0.33
N LYS A 453 8.87 3.69 -0.02
CA LYS A 453 8.42 3.42 1.34
C LYS A 453 7.08 2.70 1.28
N LEU A 454 7.00 1.51 1.85
CA LEU A 454 5.74 1.06 2.43
C LEU A 454 5.60 1.84 3.75
N ARG A 455 5.16 3.11 3.67
CA ARG A 455 4.73 3.86 4.85
C ARG A 455 3.38 3.28 5.21
N ALA A 456 3.23 2.79 6.45
CA ALA A 456 1.90 2.45 6.92
C ALA A 456 1.07 3.73 6.77
N LYS A 457 0.08 3.72 5.87
CA LYS A 457 -0.86 4.84 5.72
C LYS A 457 -1.71 5.00 6.99
N HIS A 458 -1.58 4.06 7.92
CA HIS A 458 -2.32 3.91 9.15
C HIS A 458 -1.33 3.68 10.29
N ASP A 459 -1.52 4.41 11.38
CA ASP A 459 -0.78 4.21 12.62
C ASP A 459 -1.16 2.84 13.21
N VAL A 460 -0.26 1.86 13.07
CA VAL A 460 -0.49 0.48 13.54
C VAL A 460 -0.37 0.37 15.07
N ASP A 461 0.07 1.44 15.73
CA ASP A 461 0.20 1.55 17.18
C ASP A 461 -0.91 2.45 17.79
N ASP A 462 -1.91 2.88 17.01
CA ASP A 462 -3.16 3.46 17.53
C ASP A 462 -3.87 2.40 18.39
N GLU A 463 -3.80 2.54 19.72
CA GLU A 463 -4.46 1.65 20.69
C GLU A 463 -5.99 1.61 20.49
N ARG A 464 -6.57 2.59 19.79
CA ARG A 464 -7.98 2.66 19.44
C ARG A 464 -8.30 2.04 18.07
N SER A 465 -7.31 1.54 17.34
CA SER A 465 -7.48 0.85 16.05
C SER A 465 -7.16 -0.64 16.12
N ILE A 466 -8.07 -1.47 15.58
CA ILE A 466 -7.89 -2.93 15.55
C ILE A 466 -7.55 -3.37 14.12
N PHE A 467 -6.32 -3.85 13.92
CA PHE A 467 -5.85 -4.37 12.63
C PHE A 467 -6.00 -5.89 12.57
N LEU A 468 -6.94 -6.37 11.77
CA LEU A 468 -7.20 -7.80 11.59
C LEU A 468 -6.85 -8.25 10.17
N PRO A 469 -6.09 -9.35 10.00
CA PRO A 469 -5.99 -10.00 8.69
C PRO A 469 -7.36 -10.39 8.17
N LEU A 470 -7.62 -10.23 6.87
CA LEU A 470 -8.93 -10.57 6.28
C LEU A 470 -9.34 -12.03 6.58
N SER A 471 -8.39 -12.96 6.65
CA SER A 471 -8.64 -14.35 7.02
C SER A 471 -9.16 -14.54 8.46
N VAL A 472 -8.87 -13.60 9.36
CA VAL A 472 -9.42 -13.56 10.72
C VAL A 472 -10.79 -12.88 10.69
N VAL A 473 -10.92 -11.75 9.98
CA VAL A 473 -12.20 -11.05 9.80
C VAL A 473 -13.27 -12.00 9.28
N LEU A 474 -12.98 -12.78 8.24
CA LEU A 474 -13.90 -13.76 7.65
C LEU A 474 -14.30 -14.89 8.61
N LYS A 475 -13.61 -15.07 9.75
CA LYS A 475 -13.93 -16.07 10.77
C LYS A 475 -14.70 -15.50 11.96
N ILE A 476 -14.46 -14.24 12.33
CA ILE A 476 -14.98 -13.66 13.58
C ILE A 476 -16.01 -12.55 13.37
N VAL A 477 -16.05 -11.92 12.20
CA VAL A 477 -16.99 -10.84 11.88
C VAL A 477 -18.20 -11.43 11.17
N ASN A 478 -19.37 -11.29 11.79
CA ASN A 478 -20.63 -11.83 11.26
C ASN A 478 -21.24 -10.96 10.14
N SER A 479 -21.07 -9.65 10.22
CA SER A 479 -21.66 -8.70 9.26
C SER A 479 -20.86 -7.41 9.19
N MET A 480 -20.84 -6.79 8.02
CA MET A 480 -20.31 -5.44 7.78
C MET A 480 -21.47 -4.52 7.42
N GLN A 481 -21.53 -3.34 8.05
CA GLN A 481 -22.52 -2.30 7.76
C GLN A 481 -21.83 -1.15 7.04
N LEU A 482 -22.41 -0.70 5.92
CA LEU A 482 -21.88 0.39 5.10
C LEU A 482 -22.90 1.51 5.04
N CYS A 483 -22.44 2.75 5.14
CA CYS A 483 -23.24 3.95 4.97
C CYS A 483 -22.76 4.72 3.74
N PHE A 484 -23.68 5.12 2.86
CA PHE A 484 -23.37 5.92 1.69
C PHE A 484 -23.33 7.40 2.09
N MET A 485 -22.15 8.03 2.06
CA MET A 485 -21.94 9.39 2.58
C MET A 485 -22.00 10.48 1.51
N SER A 486 -21.40 10.26 0.34
CA SER A 486 -21.29 11.27 -0.74
C SER A 486 -21.75 10.80 -2.10
N SER A 487 -22.07 9.50 -2.24
CA SER A 487 -22.32 8.87 -3.53
C SER A 487 -23.80 8.71 -3.87
N VAL A 488 -24.70 9.33 -3.11
CA VAL A 488 -26.16 9.21 -3.26
C VAL A 488 -26.77 10.61 -3.37
N ASP A 489 -27.71 10.80 -4.29
CA ASP A 489 -28.46 12.05 -4.45
C ASP A 489 -29.24 12.40 -3.16
N GLU A 490 -29.31 13.68 -2.81
CA GLU A 490 -30.08 14.17 -1.65
C GLU A 490 -31.58 13.90 -1.79
N HIS A 491 -32.07 13.67 -3.02
CA HIS A 491 -33.46 13.37 -3.30
C HIS A 491 -33.70 11.87 -3.57
N ALA A 492 -34.62 11.28 -2.80
CA ALA A 492 -35.08 9.90 -2.99
C ALA A 492 -36.56 9.86 -3.37
N THR A 493 -36.94 8.80 -4.07
CA THR A 493 -38.35 8.49 -4.34
C THR A 493 -38.90 7.64 -3.20
N TYR A 494 -40.03 8.05 -2.62
CA TYR A 494 -40.65 7.39 -1.48
C TYR A 494 -42.01 6.80 -1.83
N PHE A 495 -42.27 5.58 -1.34
CA PHE A 495 -43.57 4.93 -1.40
C PHE A 495 -43.96 4.42 -0.02
N ASP A 496 -45.02 4.98 0.56
CA ASP A 496 -45.63 4.44 1.78
C ASP A 496 -46.66 3.37 1.41
N ASP A 497 -46.53 2.17 1.98
CA ASP A 497 -47.37 1.02 1.66
C ASP A 497 -47.49 0.05 2.84
N GLU A 498 -48.24 -1.03 2.69
CA GLU A 498 -48.38 -2.06 3.71
C GLU A 498 -48.44 -3.48 3.12
N TRP A 499 -47.85 -4.45 3.80
CA TRP A 499 -48.21 -5.85 3.60
C TRP A 499 -49.51 -6.10 4.36
N LYS A 500 -50.59 -6.44 3.66
CA LYS A 500 -51.90 -6.67 4.29
C LYS A 500 -52.82 -7.57 3.47
N GLY A 501 -53.53 -8.48 4.15
CA GLY A 501 -54.43 -9.43 3.51
C GLY A 501 -53.73 -10.21 2.40
N ASP A 502 -54.30 -10.17 1.18
CA ASP A 502 -53.73 -10.85 0.01
C ASP A 502 -52.33 -10.36 -0.38
N THR A 503 -51.97 -9.13 -0.03
CA THR A 503 -50.65 -8.55 -0.36
C THR A 503 -49.55 -8.95 0.61
N ALA A 504 -49.86 -9.66 1.70
CA ALA A 504 -48.87 -10.28 2.58
C ALA A 504 -48.37 -11.61 1.97
N GLY A 505 -47.75 -11.53 0.79
CA GLY A 505 -47.42 -12.66 -0.08
C GLY A 505 -46.29 -13.56 0.41
N GLY A 506 -45.46 -13.08 1.33
CA GLY A 506 -44.30 -13.81 1.86
C GLY A 506 -43.08 -13.68 0.97
N ASN A 507 -42.21 -14.70 0.93
CA ASN A 507 -40.96 -14.69 0.16
C ASN A 507 -41.08 -15.50 -1.17
N PRO A 508 -40.13 -15.39 -2.13
CA PRO A 508 -40.24 -16.01 -3.46
C PRO A 508 -40.37 -17.53 -3.51
N THR A 509 -40.19 -18.22 -2.39
CA THR A 509 -40.44 -19.67 -2.32
C THR A 509 -41.95 -19.99 -2.25
N MET A 510 -42.82 -18.99 -2.15
CA MET A 510 -44.28 -19.14 -2.08
C MET A 510 -44.97 -18.63 -3.34
N VAL A 511 -46.01 -19.31 -3.82
CA VAL A 511 -46.82 -18.82 -4.97
C VAL A 511 -47.52 -17.49 -4.67
N THR A 512 -47.81 -17.23 -3.40
CA THR A 512 -48.40 -15.96 -2.95
C THR A 512 -47.45 -14.78 -3.07
N TRP A 513 -46.15 -15.00 -3.32
CA TRP A 513 -45.15 -13.94 -3.39
C TRP A 513 -45.45 -12.87 -4.43
N ARG A 514 -45.98 -13.25 -5.59
CA ARG A 514 -46.38 -12.30 -6.65
C ARG A 514 -47.52 -11.35 -6.24
N LYS A 515 -48.19 -11.62 -5.12
CA LYS A 515 -49.22 -10.75 -4.56
C LYS A 515 -48.64 -9.64 -3.67
N ASN A 516 -47.37 -9.72 -3.25
CA ASN A 516 -46.72 -8.62 -2.54
C ASN A 516 -46.82 -7.32 -3.34
N PRO A 517 -46.73 -6.14 -2.70
CA PRO A 517 -46.61 -4.89 -3.43
C PRO A 517 -45.48 -4.93 -4.47
N LEU A 518 -45.84 -4.65 -5.73
CA LEU A 518 -44.94 -4.70 -6.87
C LEU A 518 -44.62 -3.27 -7.32
N TYR A 519 -43.35 -2.95 -7.50
CA TYR A 519 -42.91 -1.64 -7.97
C TYR A 519 -42.13 -1.80 -9.27
N CYS A 520 -42.66 -1.27 -10.36
CA CYS A 520 -42.02 -1.32 -11.66
C CYS A 520 -40.88 -0.33 -11.76
N VAL A 521 -39.76 -0.79 -12.32
CA VAL A 521 -38.58 0.01 -12.64
C VAL A 521 -38.26 -0.21 -14.09
N ARG A 522 -38.50 0.80 -14.93
CA ARG A 522 -38.18 0.75 -16.35
C ARG A 522 -36.91 1.53 -16.62
N ASN A 523 -35.91 0.86 -17.15
CA ASN A 523 -34.69 1.49 -17.64
C ASN A 523 -34.77 1.57 -19.17
N VAL A 524 -35.04 2.77 -19.70
CA VAL A 524 -35.03 3.03 -21.16
C VAL A 524 -33.64 3.43 -21.68
N GLY A 525 -32.65 3.43 -20.80
CA GLY A 525 -31.25 3.67 -21.13
C GLY A 525 -30.56 2.49 -21.79
N THR A 526 -29.39 2.79 -22.37
CA THR A 526 -28.46 1.82 -22.95
C THR A 526 -27.44 1.30 -21.94
N GLU A 527 -27.44 1.84 -20.73
CA GLU A 527 -26.52 1.45 -19.65
C GLU A 527 -27.30 0.92 -18.44
N ALA A 528 -26.65 0.04 -17.68
CA ALA A 528 -27.18 -0.40 -16.40
C ALA A 528 -27.05 0.73 -15.38
N VAL A 529 -28.05 0.86 -14.51
CA VAL A 529 -28.10 1.93 -13.49
C VAL A 529 -28.14 1.29 -12.11
N GLN A 530 -27.34 1.78 -11.17
CA GLN A 530 -27.29 1.26 -9.81
C GLN A 530 -28.06 2.16 -8.84
N LEU A 531 -28.88 1.54 -8.01
CA LEU A 531 -29.80 2.18 -7.08
C LEU A 531 -29.55 1.69 -5.67
N VAL A 532 -29.87 2.51 -4.67
CA VAL A 532 -29.96 2.07 -3.28
C VAL A 532 -31.42 2.01 -2.87
N VAL A 533 -31.90 0.80 -2.57
CA VAL A 533 -33.29 0.53 -2.18
C VAL A 533 -33.34 0.25 -0.68
N VAL A 534 -34.19 1.00 0.03
CA VAL A 534 -34.35 0.89 1.49
C VAL A 534 -35.80 0.61 1.83
N ILE A 535 -36.04 -0.47 2.58
CA ILE A 535 -37.33 -0.74 3.23
C ILE A 535 -37.24 -0.22 4.66
N LYS A 536 -38.08 0.76 5.02
CA LYS A 536 -38.15 1.35 6.36
C LYS A 536 -39.41 0.89 7.09
N GLN A 537 -39.26 0.43 8.32
CA GLN A 537 -40.34 0.08 9.23
C GLN A 537 -40.54 1.19 10.27
N LYS A 538 -41.77 1.36 10.76
CA LYS A 538 -42.06 2.35 11.81
C LYS A 538 -41.26 2.05 13.07
N ASP A 539 -40.60 3.08 13.62
CA ASP A 539 -39.83 2.96 14.85
C ASP A 539 -40.73 2.54 16.02
N GLN A 540 -40.38 1.45 16.71
CA GLN A 540 -41.15 0.89 17.82
C GLN A 540 -40.53 1.18 19.20
N ARG A 541 -39.35 1.84 19.27
CA ARG A 541 -38.61 2.03 20.54
C ARG A 541 -39.41 2.79 21.59
N HIS A 542 -40.24 3.75 21.16
CA HIS A 542 -41.11 4.53 22.03
C HIS A 542 -42.24 3.71 22.70
N LYS A 543 -42.44 2.45 22.30
CA LYS A 543 -43.45 1.56 22.87
C LYS A 543 -42.90 0.63 23.96
N LEU A 544 -41.59 0.61 24.17
CA LEU A 544 -40.98 -0.18 25.23
C LEU A 544 -41.39 0.41 26.58
N VAL A 545 -42.03 -0.39 27.43
CA VAL A 545 -42.48 0.03 28.77
C VAL A 545 -41.53 -0.51 29.85
N SER A 546 -40.71 -1.51 29.53
CA SER A 546 -39.70 -2.09 30.43
C SER A 546 -38.44 -2.51 29.68
N ASN A 547 -37.32 -2.63 30.40
CA ASN A 547 -36.01 -2.98 29.85
C ASN A 547 -35.90 -4.44 29.35
N ASP A 548 -36.86 -5.30 29.66
CA ASP A 548 -36.87 -6.72 29.26
C ASP A 548 -37.66 -6.99 27.96
N GLU A 549 -38.27 -5.96 27.37
CA GLU A 549 -39.01 -6.09 26.11
C GLU A 549 -38.07 -5.98 24.90
N GLU A 550 -38.02 -7.02 24.06
CA GLU A 550 -37.26 -6.99 22.81
C GLU A 550 -38.05 -6.28 21.70
N ILE A 551 -37.37 -5.40 20.96
CA ILE A 551 -37.95 -4.77 19.76
C ILE A 551 -37.95 -5.79 18.64
N VAL A 552 -39.14 -6.23 18.23
CA VAL A 552 -39.29 -7.14 17.10
C VAL A 552 -39.74 -6.38 15.86
N TYR A 553 -38.82 -6.19 14.93
CA TYR A 553 -39.15 -5.75 13.57
C TYR A 553 -39.50 -6.96 12.69
N VAL A 554 -40.37 -6.74 11.70
CA VAL A 554 -40.72 -7.79 10.75
C VAL A 554 -39.49 -8.15 9.92
N PRO A 555 -39.13 -9.45 9.82
CA PRO A 555 -38.07 -9.90 8.91
C PRO A 555 -38.48 -9.62 7.46
N CYS A 556 -37.88 -8.59 6.86
CA CYS A 556 -38.22 -8.15 5.50
C CYS A 556 -36.97 -7.95 4.64
N GLY A 557 -37.19 -7.95 3.32
CA GLY A 557 -36.16 -7.79 2.31
C GLY A 557 -36.75 -7.42 0.95
N VAL A 558 -35.88 -7.06 0.01
CA VAL A 558 -36.28 -6.76 -1.37
C VAL A 558 -35.80 -7.86 -2.31
N VAL A 559 -36.67 -8.25 -3.23
CA VAL A 559 -36.34 -9.15 -4.32
C VAL A 559 -36.57 -8.38 -5.61
N VAL A 560 -35.63 -8.48 -6.54
CA VAL A 560 -35.70 -7.80 -7.83
C VAL A 560 -35.71 -8.82 -8.93
N VAL A 561 -36.75 -8.72 -9.76
CA VAL A 561 -36.94 -9.61 -10.89
C VAL A 561 -37.04 -8.81 -12.18
N GLN A 562 -36.36 -9.28 -13.21
CA GLN A 562 -36.41 -8.73 -14.56
C GLN A 562 -37.45 -9.50 -15.37
N ASN A 563 -38.27 -8.77 -16.14
CA ASN A 563 -39.16 -9.38 -17.13
C ASN A 563 -38.32 -9.94 -18.29
N ASN A 564 -38.49 -11.23 -18.59
CA ASN A 564 -37.75 -11.92 -19.64
C ASN A 564 -38.41 -11.78 -21.02
N SER A 565 -39.64 -11.24 -21.08
CA SER A 565 -40.37 -11.08 -22.33
C SER A 565 -39.82 -9.90 -23.13
N PRO A 566 -39.57 -10.06 -24.44
CA PRO A 566 -39.20 -8.95 -25.33
C PRO A 566 -40.21 -7.80 -25.30
N ASN A 567 -41.49 -8.11 -25.12
CA ASN A 567 -42.57 -7.12 -25.10
C ASN A 567 -42.68 -6.38 -23.76
N GLN A 568 -41.99 -6.85 -22.70
CA GLN A 568 -41.92 -6.22 -21.39
C GLN A 568 -43.29 -5.73 -20.84
N ILE A 569 -44.32 -6.55 -21.02
CA ILE A 569 -45.69 -6.27 -20.58
C ILE A 569 -45.75 -6.28 -19.03
N PRO A 570 -46.16 -5.18 -18.37
CA PRO A 570 -46.34 -5.16 -16.91
C PRO A 570 -47.43 -6.15 -16.45
N THR A 571 -47.25 -6.90 -15.35
CA THR A 571 -48.20 -7.95 -14.94
C THR A 571 -48.19 -8.23 -13.43
N HIS A 572 -49.32 -8.68 -12.87
CA HIS A 572 -49.40 -9.28 -11.53
C HIS A 572 -49.04 -10.79 -11.53
N PHE A 573 -48.94 -11.42 -12.70
CA PHE A 573 -48.53 -12.81 -12.88
C PHE A 573 -47.01 -12.93 -13.05
N VAL A 574 -46.28 -12.51 -12.02
CA VAL A 574 -44.83 -12.66 -11.92
C VAL A 574 -44.51 -14.11 -11.54
N THR A 575 -44.00 -14.90 -12.47
CA THR A 575 -43.71 -16.33 -12.30
C THR A 575 -42.28 -16.68 -12.73
N GLY A 576 -41.78 -17.84 -12.30
CA GLY A 576 -40.38 -18.24 -12.55
C GLY A 576 -40.00 -18.42 -14.03
N ASN A 577 -40.99 -18.59 -14.91
CA ASN A 577 -40.76 -18.72 -16.35
C ASN A 577 -40.68 -17.37 -17.09
N ASN A 578 -41.40 -16.34 -16.64
CA ASN A 578 -41.47 -15.05 -17.34
C ASN A 578 -40.64 -13.95 -16.66
N HIS A 579 -40.19 -14.16 -15.42
CA HIS A 579 -39.30 -13.24 -14.72
C HIS A 579 -38.07 -13.95 -14.16
N LYS A 580 -36.90 -13.36 -14.40
CA LYS A 580 -35.61 -13.81 -13.85
C LYS A 580 -35.29 -13.00 -12.60
N THR A 581 -34.98 -13.68 -11.50
CA THR A 581 -34.44 -12.98 -10.31
C THR A 581 -33.05 -12.47 -10.61
N ILE A 582 -32.86 -11.15 -10.53
CA ILE A 582 -31.58 -10.48 -10.73
C ILE A 582 -30.96 -10.00 -9.41
N PHE A 583 -31.76 -9.86 -8.35
CA PHE A 583 -31.27 -9.55 -7.01
C PHE A 583 -32.19 -10.12 -5.93
N LYS A 584 -31.61 -10.55 -4.80
CA LYS A 584 -32.34 -10.99 -3.61
C LYS A 584 -31.57 -10.58 -2.36
N SER A 585 -32.18 -9.75 -1.51
CA SER A 585 -31.59 -9.39 -0.23
C SER A 585 -31.72 -10.51 0.81
N LEU A 586 -30.96 -10.37 1.89
CA LEU A 586 -31.28 -11.05 3.14
C LEU A 586 -32.57 -10.47 3.72
N PHE A 587 -33.31 -11.30 4.46
CA PHE A 587 -34.51 -10.89 5.18
C PHE A 587 -34.10 -10.60 6.62
N LEU A 588 -34.07 -9.32 6.98
CA LEU A 588 -33.54 -8.85 8.26
C LEU A 588 -34.66 -8.29 9.13
N ASN A 589 -34.62 -8.60 10.42
CA ASN A 589 -35.51 -8.03 11.45
C ASN A 589 -34.97 -6.67 11.94
N SER A 590 -34.69 -5.77 11.01
CA SER A 590 -34.12 -4.45 11.28
C SER A 590 -35.10 -3.34 10.93
N ARG A 591 -35.01 -2.18 11.60
CA ARG A 591 -35.83 -1.00 11.29
C ARG A 591 -35.71 -0.61 9.83
N GLU A 592 -34.51 -0.71 9.27
CA GLU A 592 -34.20 -0.34 7.90
C GLU A 592 -33.41 -1.47 7.24
N VAL A 593 -33.78 -1.82 6.01
CA VAL A 593 -33.10 -2.83 5.20
C VAL A 593 -32.70 -2.19 3.88
N ALA A 594 -31.41 -1.85 3.76
CA ALA A 594 -30.84 -1.15 2.60
C ALA A 594 -30.04 -2.10 1.71
N ASN A 595 -30.19 -1.97 0.39
CA ASN A 595 -29.50 -2.80 -0.60
C ASN A 595 -29.12 -1.99 -1.84
N ALA A 596 -27.91 -2.19 -2.36
CA ALA A 596 -27.53 -1.72 -3.69
C ALA A 596 -28.03 -2.72 -4.76
N VAL A 597 -28.76 -2.23 -5.75
CA VAL A 597 -29.40 -3.02 -6.81
C VAL A 597 -29.02 -2.44 -8.16
N THR A 598 -28.64 -3.27 -9.11
CA THR A 598 -28.36 -2.85 -10.48
C THR A 598 -29.54 -3.21 -11.40
N ILE A 599 -30.05 -2.22 -12.13
CA ILE A 599 -31.13 -2.36 -13.10
C ILE A 599 -30.53 -2.43 -14.52
N PRO A 600 -30.68 -3.54 -15.26
CA PRO A 600 -30.11 -3.69 -16.60
C PRO A 600 -30.63 -2.64 -17.60
N PRO A 601 -29.87 -2.32 -18.66
CA PRO A 601 -30.34 -1.43 -19.73
C PRO A 601 -31.56 -2.01 -20.44
N SER A 602 -32.38 -1.14 -21.03
CA SER A 602 -33.53 -1.51 -21.86
C SER A 602 -34.41 -2.60 -21.23
N SER A 603 -34.71 -2.46 -19.93
CA SER A 603 -35.36 -3.50 -19.14
C SER A 603 -36.57 -2.99 -18.36
N LEU A 604 -37.50 -3.91 -18.08
CA LEU A 604 -38.55 -3.76 -17.08
C LEU A 604 -38.24 -4.69 -15.91
N CYS A 605 -37.99 -4.12 -14.74
CA CYS A 605 -37.76 -4.84 -13.50
C CYS A 605 -38.86 -4.55 -12.47
N TYR A 606 -38.96 -5.40 -11.46
CA TYR A 606 -39.87 -5.24 -10.34
C TYR A 606 -39.09 -5.30 -9.04
N LEU A 607 -39.18 -4.24 -8.23
CA LEU A 607 -38.78 -4.28 -6.83
C LEU A 607 -39.96 -4.83 -6.02
N VAL A 608 -39.73 -5.88 -5.24
CA VAL A 608 -40.77 -6.56 -4.47
C VAL A 608 -40.37 -6.61 -3.00
N PRO A 609 -40.76 -5.59 -2.20
CA PRO A 609 -40.65 -5.64 -0.75
C PRO A 609 -41.43 -6.85 -0.22
N SER A 610 -40.76 -7.70 0.54
CA SER A 610 -41.26 -9.01 0.93
C SER A 610 -41.00 -9.28 2.40
N CYS A 611 -41.96 -9.92 3.08
CA CYS A 611 -41.75 -10.55 4.39
C CYS A 611 -41.18 -11.96 4.25
N LEU A 612 -40.45 -12.45 5.26
CA LEU A 612 -39.91 -13.81 5.24
C LEU A 612 -41.02 -14.86 5.16
N THR A 613 -42.17 -14.62 5.79
CA THR A 613 -43.33 -15.51 5.81
C THR A 613 -44.56 -14.81 5.26
N ARG A 614 -45.48 -15.57 4.63
CA ARG A 614 -46.78 -15.04 4.18
C ARG A 614 -47.69 -14.71 5.35
N GLY A 615 -48.61 -13.77 5.14
CA GLY A 615 -49.62 -13.36 6.12
C GLY A 615 -49.10 -12.43 7.21
N VAL A 616 -47.83 -12.01 7.15
CA VAL A 616 -47.30 -11.00 8.08
C VAL A 616 -47.73 -9.62 7.61
N GLU A 617 -48.50 -8.94 8.45
CA GLU A 617 -49.02 -7.62 8.16
C GLU A 617 -48.18 -6.53 8.85
N ALA A 618 -47.70 -5.55 8.08
CA ALA A 618 -47.02 -4.38 8.61
C ALA A 618 -46.93 -3.25 7.58
N PRO A 619 -46.99 -1.97 8.03
CA PRO A 619 -46.69 -0.83 7.18
C PRO A 619 -45.18 -0.71 6.94
N PHE A 620 -44.80 -0.25 5.75
CA PHE A 620 -43.42 0.07 5.40
C PHE A 620 -43.34 1.28 4.47
N THR A 621 -42.17 1.91 4.44
CA THR A 621 -41.82 2.91 3.42
C THR A 621 -40.71 2.35 2.55
N LEU A 622 -40.94 2.25 1.25
CA LEU A 622 -39.90 1.95 0.27
C LEU A 622 -39.26 3.27 -0.17
N SER A 623 -37.96 3.40 0.01
CA SER A 623 -37.17 4.54 -0.46
C SER A 623 -36.21 4.08 -1.53
N VAL A 624 -36.16 4.78 -2.67
CA VAL A 624 -35.23 4.52 -3.76
C VAL A 624 -34.35 5.73 -3.96
N TYR A 625 -33.05 5.52 -3.76
CA TYR A 625 -32.01 6.53 -3.84
C TYR A 625 -31.16 6.31 -5.09
N HIS A 626 -30.82 7.41 -5.77
CA HIS A 626 -29.97 7.41 -6.95
C HIS A 626 -28.51 7.60 -6.56
N LEU A 627 -27.59 6.97 -7.28
CA LEU A 627 -26.17 7.25 -7.09
C LEU A 627 -25.76 8.54 -7.81
N SER A 628 -24.95 9.37 -7.14
CA SER A 628 -24.50 10.65 -7.67
C SER A 628 -23.68 10.47 -8.96
N GLY A 629 -24.06 11.15 -10.03
CA GLY A 629 -23.35 11.12 -11.32
C GLY A 629 -23.87 10.09 -12.33
N GLU A 630 -24.86 9.27 -11.97
CA GLU A 630 -25.59 8.44 -12.94
C GLU A 630 -26.71 9.26 -13.61
N ASN A 631 -26.92 9.08 -14.91
CA ASN A 631 -27.98 9.77 -15.65
C ASN A 631 -29.31 9.02 -15.47
N ASP A 632 -30.07 9.42 -14.45
CA ASP A 632 -31.32 8.82 -14.01
C ASP A 632 -32.57 9.26 -14.79
N SER A 633 -32.45 10.26 -15.67
CA SER A 633 -33.56 10.76 -16.51
C SER A 633 -34.23 9.67 -17.38
N LYS A 634 -33.59 8.50 -17.48
CA LYS A 634 -34.05 7.33 -18.24
C LYS A 634 -34.62 6.20 -17.37
N LEU A 635 -34.75 6.41 -16.06
CA LEU A 635 -35.41 5.49 -15.16
C LEU A 635 -36.81 5.99 -14.79
N HIS A 636 -37.79 5.11 -14.91
CA HIS A 636 -39.16 5.37 -14.47
C HIS A 636 -39.54 4.39 -13.36
N PHE A 637 -40.06 4.93 -12.25
CA PHE A 637 -40.47 4.19 -11.07
C PHE A 637 -41.95 4.41 -10.80
N GLU A 638 -42.68 3.32 -10.63
CA GLU A 638 -44.08 3.39 -10.22
C GLU A 638 -44.48 2.16 -9.42
N ARG A 639 -45.43 2.32 -8.51
CA ARG A 639 -46.13 1.17 -7.93
C ARG A 639 -47.02 0.57 -9.02
N LEU A 640 -46.88 -0.73 -9.29
CA LEU A 640 -47.60 -1.39 -10.37
C LEU A 640 -49.11 -1.17 -10.22
N SER A 641 -49.70 -0.59 -11.26
CA SER A 641 -51.13 -0.39 -11.40
C SER A 641 -51.51 -0.67 -12.84
N ILE A 642 -52.36 -1.69 -13.07
CA ILE A 642 -52.84 -2.07 -14.41
C ILE A 642 -54.37 -1.95 -14.45
N PRO A 643 -54.93 -0.73 -14.33
CA PRO A 643 -56.36 -0.53 -14.10
C PRO A 643 -57.24 -0.82 -15.32
N HIS A 644 -56.65 -0.93 -16.51
CA HIS A 644 -57.37 -1.20 -17.76
C HIS A 644 -57.64 -2.70 -17.98
N MET A 645 -57.04 -3.58 -17.16
CA MET A 645 -57.21 -5.04 -17.19
C MET A 645 -58.25 -5.50 -16.17
N ASN A 646 -59.09 -6.47 -16.56
CA ASN A 646 -60.19 -6.98 -15.73
C ASN A 646 -59.71 -8.08 -14.78
N TRP A 647 -58.97 -7.71 -13.74
CA TRP A 647 -58.47 -8.64 -12.72
C TRP A 647 -59.57 -9.23 -11.81
N ASP A 648 -60.69 -8.53 -11.67
CA ASP A 648 -61.79 -8.91 -10.78
C ASP A 648 -62.68 -10.02 -11.35
N SER A 649 -62.76 -10.14 -12.68
CA SER A 649 -63.57 -11.15 -13.37
C SER A 649 -62.77 -11.93 -14.42
N PRO A 650 -61.75 -12.71 -14.01
CA PRO A 650 -60.98 -13.53 -14.93
C PRO A 650 -61.77 -14.73 -15.45
N ALA A 651 -61.51 -15.15 -16.69
CA ALA A 651 -61.98 -16.44 -17.19
C ALA A 651 -61.14 -17.57 -16.57
N LYS A 652 -61.79 -18.61 -16.07
CA LYS A 652 -61.14 -19.73 -15.37
C LYS A 652 -61.61 -21.08 -15.92
N CYS A 653 -60.70 -22.03 -16.02
CA CYS A 653 -60.97 -23.38 -16.47
C CYS A 653 -60.08 -24.38 -15.72
N ASP A 654 -60.69 -25.44 -15.20
CA ASP A 654 -59.96 -26.56 -14.59
C ASP A 654 -59.46 -27.52 -15.68
N VAL A 655 -58.25 -28.03 -15.51
CA VAL A 655 -57.55 -28.92 -16.43
C VAL A 655 -57.06 -30.14 -15.64
N GLU A 656 -57.33 -31.34 -16.14
CA GLU A 656 -56.90 -32.59 -15.49
C GLU A 656 -55.91 -33.36 -16.36
N LEU A 657 -54.66 -33.44 -15.93
CA LEU A 657 -53.59 -34.10 -16.68
C LEU A 657 -53.12 -35.39 -15.99
N GLN A 658 -52.39 -36.23 -16.72
CA GLN A 658 -51.60 -37.35 -16.24
C GLN A 658 -50.27 -37.38 -17.01
N MET A 659 -49.38 -38.30 -16.64
CA MET A 659 -48.11 -38.46 -17.36
C MET A 659 -48.36 -38.75 -18.86
N LEU A 660 -47.68 -37.99 -19.72
CA LEU A 660 -47.78 -38.04 -21.19
C LEU A 660 -49.15 -37.68 -21.75
N THR A 661 -49.98 -36.95 -21.00
CA THR A 661 -51.25 -36.41 -21.52
C THR A 661 -51.15 -34.90 -21.78
N LYS A 662 -52.12 -34.40 -22.52
CA LYS A 662 -52.32 -32.99 -22.81
C LYS A 662 -53.80 -32.65 -22.80
N ASP A 663 -54.13 -31.40 -22.53
CA ASP A 663 -55.49 -30.88 -22.50
C ASP A 663 -55.57 -29.52 -23.23
N ARG A 664 -56.74 -29.18 -23.75
CA ARG A 664 -56.97 -28.00 -24.59
C ARG A 664 -58.06 -27.11 -24.00
N VAL A 665 -57.78 -25.82 -23.88
CA VAL A 665 -58.72 -24.80 -23.40
C VAL A 665 -58.87 -23.71 -24.46
N ASP A 666 -60.06 -23.61 -25.06
CA ASP A 666 -60.40 -22.55 -26.02
C ASP A 666 -61.04 -21.35 -25.32
N PHE A 667 -60.68 -20.15 -25.75
CA PHE A 667 -61.26 -18.90 -25.25
C PHE A 667 -61.46 -17.90 -26.38
N TYR A 668 -62.32 -16.91 -26.15
CA TYR A 668 -62.63 -15.87 -27.13
C TYR A 668 -62.37 -14.47 -26.56
N VAL A 669 -61.88 -13.56 -27.40
CA VAL A 669 -61.73 -12.13 -27.09
C VAL A 669 -62.46 -11.28 -28.15
N ASP A 670 -63.20 -10.27 -27.71
CA ASP A 670 -64.07 -9.45 -28.56
C ASP A 670 -63.32 -8.30 -29.26
N VAL A 671 -62.15 -7.89 -28.75
CA VAL A 671 -61.27 -6.86 -29.33
C VAL A 671 -59.79 -7.21 -29.14
N PRO A 672 -58.87 -6.60 -29.91
CA PRO A 672 -57.43 -6.72 -29.65
C PRO A 672 -57.08 -6.34 -28.21
N THR A 673 -56.24 -7.13 -27.54
CA THR A 673 -55.96 -6.96 -26.11
C THR A 673 -54.62 -7.54 -25.72
N GLU A 674 -53.99 -7.00 -24.69
CA GLU A 674 -53.00 -7.76 -23.92
C GLU A 674 -53.71 -8.88 -23.14
N ILE A 675 -53.07 -10.04 -23.07
CA ILE A 675 -53.59 -11.23 -22.40
C ILE A 675 -52.58 -11.72 -21.35
N HIS A 676 -53.10 -12.01 -20.17
CA HIS A 676 -52.34 -12.55 -19.03
C HIS A 676 -52.93 -13.90 -18.66
N ILE A 677 -52.20 -14.97 -18.96
CA ILE A 677 -52.61 -16.34 -18.69
C ILE A 677 -51.76 -16.88 -17.56
N LEU A 678 -52.37 -17.50 -16.55
CA LEU A 678 -51.69 -18.19 -15.45
C LEU A 678 -52.20 -19.63 -15.38
N MET A 679 -51.29 -20.59 -15.51
CA MET A 679 -51.54 -21.99 -15.20
C MET A 679 -50.99 -22.28 -13.80
N GLN A 680 -51.82 -22.82 -12.91
CA GLN A 680 -51.46 -23.20 -11.55
C GLN A 680 -51.71 -24.68 -11.30
N GLN A 681 -50.69 -25.43 -10.90
CA GLN A 681 -50.84 -26.80 -10.42
C GLN A 681 -51.44 -26.80 -9.00
N LEU A 682 -52.58 -27.46 -8.83
CA LEU A 682 -53.38 -27.38 -7.59
C LEU A 682 -52.84 -28.28 -6.47
N ARG A 683 -52.07 -29.31 -6.81
CA ARG A 683 -51.49 -30.23 -5.82
C ARG A 683 -50.51 -29.52 -4.89
N PRO A 684 -50.64 -29.68 -3.56
CA PRO A 684 -49.71 -29.10 -2.62
C PRO A 684 -48.37 -29.83 -2.68
N PHE A 685 -47.30 -29.09 -3.00
CA PHE A 685 -45.93 -29.52 -2.80
C PHE A 685 -45.25 -28.54 -1.86
N LYS A 686 -44.68 -29.06 -0.76
CA LYS A 686 -43.82 -28.28 0.12
C LYS A 686 -42.40 -28.80 -0.02
N SER A 687 -41.49 -27.90 -0.37
CA SER A 687 -40.07 -28.20 -0.40
C SER A 687 -39.59 -28.61 1.00
N LYS A 688 -38.89 -29.75 1.10
CA LYS A 688 -38.33 -30.21 2.39
C LYS A 688 -37.19 -29.29 2.89
N SER A 689 -36.50 -28.60 1.97
CA SER A 689 -35.35 -27.75 2.30
C SER A 689 -35.74 -26.29 2.56
N THR A 690 -36.75 -25.76 1.86
CA THR A 690 -37.12 -24.34 1.93
C THR A 690 -38.51 -24.09 2.51
N GLY A 691 -39.33 -25.12 2.73
CA GLY A 691 -40.71 -25.00 3.23
C GLY A 691 -41.71 -24.34 2.27
N GLY A 692 -41.23 -23.79 1.15
CA GLY A 692 -42.03 -23.09 0.15
C GLY A 692 -42.84 -24.00 -0.77
N ASP A 693 -43.80 -23.41 -1.47
CA ASP A 693 -44.77 -24.05 -2.36
C ASP A 693 -44.76 -23.53 -3.81
N ALA A 694 -43.72 -22.79 -4.23
CA ALA A 694 -43.57 -22.28 -5.60
C ALA A 694 -43.21 -23.37 -6.65
N MET A 695 -42.73 -24.53 -6.20
CA MET A 695 -42.40 -25.67 -7.08
C MET A 695 -43.47 -26.77 -6.96
N ALA A 696 -43.58 -27.61 -7.98
CA ALA A 696 -44.38 -28.82 -7.99
C ALA A 696 -43.50 -30.06 -8.23
N ARG A 697 -44.11 -31.26 -8.16
CA ARG A 697 -43.42 -32.53 -8.52
C ARG A 697 -43.49 -32.83 -10.01
N ASP A 698 -44.53 -32.33 -10.65
CA ASP A 698 -44.91 -32.66 -12.01
C ASP A 698 -44.44 -31.55 -12.95
N TYR A 699 -44.03 -31.94 -14.15
CA TYR A 699 -43.55 -31.04 -15.19
C TYR A 699 -44.69 -30.74 -16.15
N VAL A 700 -45.05 -29.47 -16.27
CA VAL A 700 -46.18 -29.02 -17.08
C VAL A 700 -45.72 -27.94 -18.04
N GLY A 701 -46.08 -28.09 -19.31
CA GLY A 701 -45.94 -27.09 -20.36
C GLY A 701 -47.27 -26.37 -20.59
N VAL A 702 -47.21 -25.08 -20.93
CA VAL A 702 -48.38 -24.30 -21.34
C VAL A 702 -48.03 -23.50 -22.58
N TYR A 703 -48.88 -23.59 -23.60
CA TYR A 703 -48.65 -23.04 -24.93
C TYR A 703 -49.93 -22.36 -25.44
N LEU A 704 -49.78 -21.21 -26.09
CA LEU A 704 -50.85 -20.38 -26.62
C LEU A 704 -50.85 -20.45 -28.15
N TYR A 705 -52.03 -20.66 -28.72
CA TYR A 705 -52.28 -20.81 -30.15
C TYR A 705 -53.29 -19.78 -30.65
N ASP A 706 -53.11 -19.30 -31.89
CA ASP A 706 -54.06 -18.42 -32.57
C ASP A 706 -55.23 -19.17 -33.23
N ASP A 707 -56.11 -18.43 -33.90
CA ASP A 707 -57.27 -18.94 -34.64
C ASP A 707 -56.92 -19.81 -35.86
N THR A 708 -55.63 -19.90 -36.21
CA THR A 708 -55.09 -20.77 -37.26
C THR A 708 -54.30 -21.96 -36.71
N ASP A 709 -54.44 -22.24 -35.41
CA ASP A 709 -53.72 -23.29 -34.68
C ASP A 709 -52.19 -23.13 -34.73
N ARG A 710 -51.69 -21.90 -34.90
CA ARG A 710 -50.25 -21.59 -34.84
C ARG A 710 -49.84 -21.23 -33.42
N LYS A 711 -48.76 -21.83 -32.91
CA LYS A 711 -48.16 -21.47 -31.61
C LYS A 711 -47.64 -20.03 -31.66
N ILE A 712 -48.19 -19.16 -30.81
CA ILE A 712 -47.84 -17.74 -30.69
C ILE A 712 -47.19 -17.38 -29.35
N GLY A 713 -47.31 -18.25 -28.34
CA GLY A 713 -46.67 -18.04 -27.04
C GLY A 713 -46.60 -19.32 -26.22
N GLY A 714 -45.89 -19.29 -25.09
CA GLY A 714 -45.76 -20.43 -24.20
C GLY A 714 -44.37 -20.58 -23.62
N VAL A 715 -44.17 -21.68 -22.89
CA VAL A 715 -42.85 -22.07 -22.41
C VAL A 715 -41.98 -22.66 -23.54
N HIS A 716 -40.67 -22.67 -23.35
CA HIS A 716 -39.75 -23.40 -24.23
C HIS A 716 -39.75 -24.91 -23.96
N ALA A 717 -39.96 -25.29 -22.71
CA ALA A 717 -40.08 -26.69 -22.28
C ALA A 717 -40.97 -26.77 -21.03
N ALA A 718 -41.55 -27.93 -20.78
CA ALA A 718 -42.29 -28.18 -19.55
C ALA A 718 -41.38 -28.01 -18.31
N THR A 719 -41.89 -27.30 -17.30
CA THR A 719 -41.15 -27.04 -16.05
C THR A 719 -41.94 -27.53 -14.85
N ASN A 720 -41.27 -27.72 -13.72
CA ASN A 720 -41.91 -28.05 -12.46
C ASN A 720 -42.22 -26.81 -11.61
N PHE A 721 -42.36 -25.63 -12.22
CA PHE A 721 -42.93 -24.47 -11.53
C PHE A 721 -44.41 -24.76 -11.25
N ARG A 722 -44.85 -24.44 -10.03
CA ARG A 722 -46.25 -24.64 -9.66
C ARG A 722 -47.17 -23.63 -10.34
N GLU A 723 -46.65 -22.45 -10.66
CA GLU A 723 -47.32 -21.44 -11.45
C GLU A 723 -46.47 -21.06 -12.67
N THR A 724 -47.09 -21.08 -13.85
CA THR A 724 -46.47 -20.71 -15.13
C THR A 724 -47.39 -19.73 -15.83
N SER A 725 -46.87 -18.62 -16.36
CA SER A 725 -47.69 -17.61 -17.02
C SER A 725 -47.26 -17.30 -18.45
N ILE A 726 -48.22 -16.87 -19.28
CA ILE A 726 -48.00 -16.38 -20.65
C ILE A 726 -48.52 -14.94 -20.72
N LEU A 727 -47.68 -14.04 -21.24
CA LEU A 727 -48.02 -12.65 -21.52
C LEU A 727 -47.91 -12.43 -23.03
N HIS A 728 -48.97 -11.95 -23.66
CA HIS A 728 -48.98 -11.74 -25.11
C HIS A 728 -49.90 -10.60 -25.52
N HIS A 729 -49.69 -10.04 -26.72
CA HIS A 729 -50.62 -9.11 -27.35
C HIS A 729 -51.42 -9.85 -28.42
N LEU A 730 -52.74 -9.94 -28.24
CA LEU A 730 -53.66 -10.54 -29.21
C LEU A 730 -54.13 -9.47 -30.19
N PRO A 731 -53.74 -9.53 -31.48
CA PRO A 731 -53.92 -8.41 -32.41
C PRO A 731 -55.32 -8.29 -33.01
N ARG A 732 -56.21 -9.26 -32.77
CA ARG A 732 -57.55 -9.33 -33.37
C ARG A 732 -58.57 -9.93 -32.41
N SER A 733 -59.83 -9.58 -32.63
CA SER A 733 -60.94 -10.36 -32.07
C SER A 733 -60.92 -11.76 -32.70
N GLY A 734 -61.18 -12.77 -31.88
CA GLY A 734 -61.17 -14.14 -32.35
C GLY A 734 -61.07 -15.17 -31.24
N ARG A 735 -61.06 -16.43 -31.68
CA ARG A 735 -60.84 -17.60 -30.84
C ARG A 735 -59.34 -17.87 -30.73
N TYR A 736 -58.92 -18.23 -29.54
CA TYR A 736 -57.55 -18.63 -29.22
C TYR A 736 -57.61 -19.92 -28.39
N ALA A 737 -56.53 -20.69 -28.39
CA ALA A 737 -56.48 -21.95 -27.68
C ALA A 737 -55.22 -22.07 -26.82
N ILE A 738 -55.34 -22.76 -25.70
CA ILE A 738 -54.24 -23.05 -24.79
C ILE A 738 -54.06 -24.57 -24.76
N SER A 739 -52.85 -25.05 -25.06
CA SER A 739 -52.45 -26.44 -24.84
C SER A 739 -51.69 -26.52 -23.53
N VAL A 740 -52.15 -27.39 -22.62
CA VAL A 740 -51.43 -27.71 -21.38
C VAL A 740 -50.94 -29.14 -21.47
N THR A 741 -49.62 -29.34 -21.42
CA THR A 741 -49.00 -30.67 -21.60
C THR A 741 -48.33 -31.14 -20.32
N CYS A 742 -48.33 -32.45 -20.06
CA CYS A 742 -47.66 -33.02 -18.90
C CYS A 742 -46.73 -34.17 -19.30
N PRO A 743 -45.51 -33.89 -19.77
CA PRO A 743 -44.58 -34.95 -20.19
C PRO A 743 -44.12 -35.84 -19.03
N ARG A 744 -44.15 -35.35 -17.79
CA ARG A 744 -43.69 -36.10 -16.61
C ARG A 744 -44.52 -35.77 -15.37
N ALA A 745 -45.19 -36.78 -14.83
CA ALA A 745 -45.94 -36.67 -13.57
C ALA A 745 -45.90 -37.96 -12.75
N LYS A 746 -46.31 -37.85 -11.48
CA LYS A 746 -46.63 -39.00 -10.63
C LYS A 746 -48.11 -38.97 -10.23
N GLY A 747 -48.95 -39.60 -11.05
CA GLY A 747 -50.41 -39.63 -10.92
C GLY A 747 -51.08 -38.48 -11.67
N GLU A 748 -52.33 -38.17 -11.32
CA GLU A 748 -53.08 -37.03 -11.91
C GLU A 748 -52.37 -35.69 -11.66
N VAL A 749 -52.69 -34.63 -12.40
CA VAL A 749 -52.12 -33.30 -12.19
C VAL A 749 -53.27 -32.32 -12.42
N PRO A 750 -54.10 -32.05 -11.39
CA PRO A 750 -55.13 -31.03 -11.48
C PRO A 750 -54.45 -29.66 -11.56
N ALA A 751 -54.82 -28.89 -12.56
CA ALA A 751 -54.33 -27.54 -12.82
C ALA A 751 -55.50 -26.58 -13.08
N LEU A 752 -55.29 -25.30 -12.78
CA LEU A 752 -56.24 -24.23 -13.05
C LEU A 752 -55.61 -23.25 -14.03
N VAL A 753 -56.30 -22.97 -15.13
CA VAL A 753 -55.96 -21.91 -16.07
C VAL A 753 -56.80 -20.67 -15.74
N THR A 754 -56.14 -19.54 -15.52
CA THR A 754 -56.76 -18.23 -15.29
C THR A 754 -56.34 -17.27 -16.40
N ILE A 755 -57.31 -16.63 -17.06
CA ILE A 755 -57.09 -15.73 -18.20
C ILE A 755 -57.65 -14.36 -17.86
N VAL A 756 -56.81 -13.33 -17.95
CA VAL A 756 -57.16 -11.92 -17.74
C VAL A 756 -56.86 -11.14 -19.02
N ALA A 757 -57.80 -10.30 -19.42
CA ALA A 757 -57.71 -9.41 -20.57
C ALA A 757 -58.22 -8.01 -20.18
N SER A 758 -58.16 -7.06 -21.12
CA SER A 758 -58.76 -5.73 -20.93
C SER A 758 -60.27 -5.83 -20.68
N HIS A 759 -60.84 -4.81 -20.03
CA HIS A 759 -62.28 -4.76 -19.80
C HIS A 759 -63.10 -4.86 -21.09
N GLU A 760 -62.61 -4.28 -22.19
CA GLU A 760 -63.28 -4.28 -23.50
C GLU A 760 -63.22 -5.64 -24.21
N ALA A 761 -62.20 -6.46 -23.90
CA ALA A 761 -62.00 -7.75 -24.56
C ALA A 761 -63.02 -8.82 -24.17
N ASN A 762 -63.70 -8.67 -23.02
CA ASN A 762 -64.76 -9.57 -22.55
C ASN A 762 -64.39 -11.07 -22.72
N VAL A 763 -63.25 -11.43 -22.14
CA VAL A 763 -62.67 -12.77 -22.28
C VAL A 763 -63.55 -13.85 -21.65
N ARG A 764 -63.76 -14.95 -22.36
CA ARG A 764 -64.59 -16.08 -21.92
C ARG A 764 -64.10 -17.41 -22.49
N ILE A 765 -64.22 -18.47 -21.70
CA ILE A 765 -63.99 -19.86 -22.16
C ILE A 765 -65.11 -20.24 -23.12
N VAL A 766 -64.77 -20.92 -24.21
CA VAL A 766 -65.73 -21.40 -25.23
C VAL A 766 -65.47 -22.87 -25.53
N ASP A 767 -66.50 -23.59 -25.96
CA ASP A 767 -66.34 -24.99 -26.39
C ASP A 767 -65.45 -25.06 -27.64
N ALA A 768 -64.54 -26.04 -27.70
CA ALA A 768 -63.70 -26.27 -28.86
C ALA A 768 -64.56 -26.55 -30.13
N PRO A 769 -64.11 -26.14 -31.33
CA PRO A 769 -64.78 -26.49 -32.58
C PRO A 769 -64.90 -28.01 -32.78
N GLU A 770 -65.92 -28.49 -33.50
CA GLU A 770 -66.14 -29.93 -33.74
C GLU A 770 -64.97 -30.61 -34.48
N ASP A 771 -64.16 -29.83 -35.22
CA ASP A 771 -62.99 -30.25 -35.99
C ASP A 771 -61.65 -29.98 -35.31
N ALA A 772 -61.64 -29.45 -34.08
CA ALA A 772 -60.40 -29.16 -33.36
C ALA A 772 -59.68 -30.41 -32.85
N GLY A 773 -58.47 -30.63 -33.38
CA GLY A 773 -57.51 -31.62 -32.87
C GLY A 773 -56.63 -31.08 -31.74
N MET A 774 -55.86 -31.97 -31.12
CA MET A 774 -54.74 -31.56 -30.26
C MET A 774 -53.54 -31.14 -31.11
N PHE A 775 -52.84 -30.09 -30.70
CA PHE A 775 -51.67 -29.55 -31.39
C PHE A 775 -50.48 -30.52 -31.38
N ASP A 776 -49.65 -30.53 -32.43
CA ASP A 776 -48.40 -31.29 -32.46
C ASP A 776 -47.33 -30.55 -31.61
N ASP A 777 -46.75 -31.23 -30.62
CA ASP A 777 -45.79 -30.62 -29.68
C ASP A 777 -44.34 -31.03 -30.06
N ASP A 778 -43.45 -30.04 -30.26
CA ASP A 778 -42.03 -30.22 -30.60
C ASP A 778 -41.13 -30.69 -29.42
N ASP A 779 -41.68 -31.23 -28.32
CA ASP A 779 -40.92 -31.66 -27.13
C ASP A 779 -40.08 -32.96 -27.35
N ALA A 780 -39.65 -33.21 -28.60
CA ALA A 780 -38.59 -34.17 -28.91
C ALA A 780 -37.23 -33.59 -28.48
N ILE A 781 -36.53 -34.36 -27.66
CA ILE A 781 -35.16 -34.13 -27.16
C ILE A 781 -34.26 -33.70 -28.31
N ASP A 782 -33.78 -32.45 -28.31
CA ASP A 782 -32.46 -32.06 -28.81
C ASP A 782 -32.10 -30.62 -28.41
N ASP A 783 -30.79 -30.39 -28.29
CA ASP A 783 -30.03 -29.29 -27.69
C ASP A 783 -30.54 -27.86 -27.92
N ILE A 784 -30.42 -27.00 -26.90
CA ILE A 784 -30.71 -25.55 -27.02
C ILE A 784 -29.55 -24.73 -26.42
N ASP A 785 -28.83 -24.06 -27.33
CA ASP A 785 -27.75 -23.08 -27.11
C ASP A 785 -28.24 -21.63 -27.40
N GLU A 786 -27.45 -20.67 -26.94
CA GLU A 786 -27.70 -19.25 -26.70
C GLU A 786 -28.03 -18.32 -27.89
N GLY A 787 -28.78 -17.25 -27.60
CA GLY A 787 -28.45 -15.88 -28.06
C GLY A 787 -29.46 -15.09 -28.92
N GLY A 788 -29.62 -13.78 -28.61
CA GLY A 788 -29.65 -12.71 -29.62
C GLY A 788 -30.81 -11.70 -29.65
N ASP A 789 -30.48 -10.43 -29.36
CA ASP A 789 -31.26 -9.16 -29.26
C ASP A 789 -32.14 -8.67 -30.45
N GLY A 790 -33.07 -7.72 -30.16
CA GLY A 790 -33.41 -6.65 -31.10
C GLY A 790 -34.69 -5.79 -30.89
N ALA A 791 -34.49 -4.51 -30.51
CA ALA A 791 -35.17 -3.27 -30.97
C ALA A 791 -36.49 -2.70 -30.36
N ALA A 792 -36.31 -1.64 -29.54
CA ALA A 792 -36.80 -0.22 -29.61
C ALA A 792 -38.28 0.19 -29.90
N LEU A 793 -38.88 1.04 -29.02
CA LEU A 793 -39.32 2.46 -29.26
C LEU A 793 -40.31 3.05 -28.19
N SER A 794 -39.95 4.21 -27.61
CA SER A 794 -40.69 5.43 -27.12
C SER A 794 -42.20 5.38 -26.74
N ASN A 795 -42.79 6.12 -25.76
CA ASN A 795 -42.60 7.49 -25.23
C ASN A 795 -43.48 7.73 -23.93
N PRO A 796 -43.44 8.89 -23.24
CA PRO A 796 -43.56 9.08 -21.76
C PRO A 796 -44.89 9.70 -21.25
N ILE A 797 -45.13 9.70 -19.92
CA ILE A 797 -45.96 10.69 -19.19
C ILE A 797 -45.42 10.94 -17.76
N ASP A 798 -45.51 12.22 -17.34
CA ASP A 798 -44.95 12.93 -16.19
C ASP A 798 -45.24 12.40 -14.77
N PHE A 799 -44.25 12.52 -13.88
CA PHE A 799 -44.42 12.44 -12.42
C PHE A 799 -44.06 13.78 -11.77
N VAL A 800 -44.90 14.26 -10.86
CA VAL A 800 -44.67 15.48 -10.07
C VAL A 800 -44.10 15.08 -8.70
N PRO A 801 -42.82 15.37 -8.40
CA PRO A 801 -42.24 15.07 -7.09
C PRO A 801 -42.86 15.95 -5.99
N VAL A 802 -43.19 15.32 -4.86
CA VAL A 802 -43.64 16.00 -3.65
C VAL A 802 -42.44 16.66 -2.98
N ASN A 803 -42.41 17.99 -2.99
CA ASN A 803 -41.38 18.78 -2.33
C ASN A 803 -41.74 18.95 -0.85
N ILE A 804 -41.03 18.26 0.04
CA ILE A 804 -41.20 18.43 1.49
C ILE A 804 -40.41 19.67 1.92
N VAL A 805 -41.11 20.74 2.29
CA VAL A 805 -40.50 21.98 2.79
C VAL A 805 -39.82 21.72 4.13
N ALA A 806 -38.53 22.01 4.25
CA ALA A 806 -37.79 21.89 5.50
C ALA A 806 -38.42 22.78 6.60
N PRO A 807 -38.70 22.24 7.79
CA PRO A 807 -39.21 23.06 8.90
C PRO A 807 -38.14 24.08 9.30
N LYS A 808 -38.47 25.37 9.26
CA LYS A 808 -37.64 26.43 9.84
C LYS A 808 -37.67 26.31 11.36
N LEU A 809 -36.70 25.59 11.93
CA LEU A 809 -36.46 25.62 13.38
C LEU A 809 -35.74 26.93 13.73
N VAL A 810 -36.26 27.66 14.72
CA VAL A 810 -35.63 28.88 15.27
C VAL A 810 -35.07 28.54 16.65
N GLU A 811 -33.76 28.66 16.81
CA GLU A 811 -33.09 28.46 18.10
C GLU A 811 -33.55 29.51 19.13
N VAL A 812 -33.83 29.08 20.36
CA VAL A 812 -34.22 29.99 21.45
C VAL A 812 -33.00 30.83 21.88
N PRO A 813 -33.12 32.15 22.09
CA PRO A 813 -32.00 32.98 22.55
C PRO A 813 -31.37 32.48 23.86
N ASP A 814 -30.06 32.70 24.02
CA ASP A 814 -29.31 32.36 25.24
C ASP A 814 -29.80 33.15 26.45
N SER A 815 -29.97 32.47 27.58
CA SER A 815 -30.45 33.02 28.85
C SER A 815 -29.40 32.90 29.94
N ALA A 816 -29.51 33.74 30.99
CA ALA A 816 -28.71 33.61 32.20
C ALA A 816 -29.31 32.59 33.20
N LEU A 817 -30.53 32.12 32.96
CA LEU A 817 -31.20 31.12 33.79
C LEU A 817 -30.91 29.72 33.24
N PRO A 818 -30.43 28.77 34.08
CA PRO A 818 -30.24 27.39 33.64
C PRO A 818 -31.53 26.76 33.12
N PHE A 819 -31.43 26.02 32.02
CA PHE A 819 -32.52 25.25 31.45
C PHE A 819 -32.48 23.82 31.97
N GLU A 820 -33.59 23.37 32.53
CA GLU A 820 -33.78 21.98 32.96
C GLU A 820 -34.81 21.28 32.08
N ASP A 821 -34.43 20.16 31.47
CA ASP A 821 -35.38 19.26 30.82
C ASP A 821 -36.04 18.35 31.85
N THR A 822 -36.90 18.96 32.67
CA THR A 822 -37.55 18.28 33.81
C THR A 822 -38.35 17.05 33.37
N ARG A 823 -38.87 17.04 32.14
CA ARG A 823 -39.59 15.87 31.61
C ARG A 823 -38.62 14.72 31.34
N PHE A 824 -37.55 14.97 30.60
CA PHE A 824 -36.54 13.95 30.31
C PHE A 824 -35.94 13.38 31.61
N MET A 825 -35.61 14.25 32.57
CA MET A 825 -35.07 13.83 33.87
C MET A 825 -36.04 12.94 34.65
N ASN A 826 -37.34 13.29 34.66
CA ASN A 826 -38.36 12.48 35.33
C ASN A 826 -38.60 11.13 34.64
N ASP A 827 -38.66 11.13 33.31
CA ASP A 827 -38.85 9.93 32.50
C ASP A 827 -37.65 8.96 32.66
N ASN A 828 -36.46 9.48 32.98
CA ASN A 828 -35.21 8.70 33.15
C ASN A 828 -34.70 8.63 34.60
N ARG A 829 -35.54 8.93 35.60
CA ARG A 829 -35.13 8.99 37.03
C ARG A 829 -34.54 7.69 37.58
N SER A 830 -34.76 6.56 36.91
CA SER A 830 -34.24 5.25 37.31
C SER A 830 -32.84 4.95 36.76
N VAL A 831 -32.31 5.79 35.87
CA VAL A 831 -30.99 5.58 35.25
C VAL A 831 -29.85 5.84 36.23
N THR A 832 -30.02 6.79 37.15
CA THR A 832 -29.05 7.09 38.20
C THR A 832 -29.76 7.52 39.49
N THR A 833 -29.18 7.19 40.64
CA THR A 833 -29.59 7.70 41.95
C THR A 833 -28.93 9.03 42.30
N ASP A 834 -27.91 9.43 41.54
CA ASP A 834 -27.20 10.68 41.71
C ASP A 834 -27.99 11.87 41.13
N PRO A 835 -27.79 13.10 41.65
CA PRO A 835 -28.46 14.27 41.11
C PRO A 835 -28.01 14.56 39.68
N TRP A 836 -28.97 14.94 38.84
CA TRP A 836 -28.68 15.49 37.51
C TRP A 836 -27.91 16.80 37.66
N ILE A 837 -26.75 16.88 37.01
CA ILE A 837 -25.82 18.02 37.08
C ILE A 837 -25.62 18.61 35.69
N HIS A 838 -25.49 19.94 35.62
CA HIS A 838 -25.19 20.61 34.36
C HIS A 838 -23.78 20.25 33.87
N ILE A 839 -23.64 20.02 32.56
CA ILE A 839 -22.35 19.62 31.95
C ILE A 839 -21.21 20.59 32.28
N GLY A 840 -21.50 21.89 32.35
CA GLY A 840 -20.50 22.91 32.68
C GLY A 840 -20.12 22.96 34.16
N ASP A 841 -20.85 22.26 35.04
CA ASP A 841 -20.46 22.07 36.44
C ASP A 841 -19.73 20.73 36.63
N LEU A 842 -20.05 19.73 35.79
CA LEU A 842 -19.30 18.48 35.69
C LEU A 842 -17.89 18.70 35.10
N TYR A 843 -17.77 19.55 34.07
CA TYR A 843 -16.51 19.93 33.42
C TYR A 843 -16.35 21.46 33.35
N PRO A 844 -15.93 22.11 34.46
CA PRO A 844 -15.82 23.56 34.54
C PRO A 844 -14.89 24.18 33.49
N GLU A 845 -13.78 23.51 33.18
CA GLU A 845 -12.84 23.87 32.13
C GLU A 845 -13.49 23.90 30.73
N GLY A 846 -14.50 23.06 30.50
CA GLY A 846 -15.27 22.99 29.25
C GLY A 846 -15.97 24.30 28.89
N LYS A 847 -16.29 25.15 29.88
CA LYS A 847 -16.93 26.47 29.66
C LYS A 847 -16.03 27.44 28.88
N GLY A 848 -14.71 27.23 28.88
CA GLY A 848 -13.73 28.06 28.15
C GLY A 848 -13.40 27.55 26.74
N HIS A 849 -13.87 26.35 26.37
CA HIS A 849 -13.61 25.74 25.07
C HIS A 849 -14.75 26.02 24.07
N ALA A 850 -14.44 25.95 22.78
CA ALA A 850 -15.47 26.00 21.74
C ALA A 850 -16.35 24.75 21.82
N LEU A 851 -17.67 24.92 21.68
CA LEU A 851 -18.63 23.79 21.67
C LEU A 851 -18.32 22.79 20.55
N LEU A 852 -17.89 23.31 19.40
CA LEU A 852 -17.41 22.54 18.25
C LEU A 852 -16.00 23.04 17.90
N PRO A 853 -14.94 22.28 18.21
CA PRO A 853 -13.59 22.67 17.84
C PRO A 853 -13.36 22.62 16.32
N GLU A 854 -12.36 23.35 15.84
CA GLU A 854 -11.99 23.40 14.41
C GLU A 854 -11.60 22.02 13.86
N VAL A 855 -11.01 21.19 14.69
CA VAL A 855 -10.66 19.80 14.37
C VAL A 855 -11.43 18.90 15.33
N LEU A 856 -12.31 18.06 14.78
CA LEU A 856 -12.86 16.94 15.52
C LEU A 856 -11.89 15.77 15.39
N CYS A 857 -11.59 15.06 16.48
CA CYS A 857 -10.71 13.90 16.48
C CYS A 857 -11.19 12.82 17.45
N ARG A 858 -10.65 11.60 17.31
CA ARG A 858 -11.03 10.44 18.12
C ARG A 858 -10.74 10.60 19.62
N ASP A 859 -9.81 11.47 19.99
CA ASP A 859 -9.41 11.68 21.40
C ASP A 859 -10.45 12.49 22.20
N GLN A 860 -11.44 13.08 21.53
CA GLN A 860 -12.46 13.92 22.16
C GLN A 860 -13.63 13.15 22.75
N PHE A 861 -13.67 11.82 22.58
CA PHE A 861 -14.70 10.96 23.13
C PHE A 861 -14.11 9.67 23.70
N GLU A 862 -14.74 9.19 24.77
CA GLU A 862 -14.39 7.96 25.46
C GLU A 862 -15.64 7.28 26.01
N GLN A 863 -15.51 6.02 26.42
CA GLN A 863 -16.60 5.26 27.01
C GLN A 863 -16.85 5.71 28.45
N GLY A 864 -18.09 6.10 28.76
CA GLY A 864 -18.54 6.34 30.14
C GLY A 864 -18.80 5.03 30.90
N GLU A 865 -19.21 5.14 32.17
CA GLU A 865 -19.38 3.97 33.06
C GLU A 865 -20.46 2.97 32.59
N HIS A 866 -21.44 3.43 31.81
CA HIS A 866 -22.43 2.55 31.21
C HIS A 866 -21.91 2.00 29.86
N PHE A 867 -21.80 0.68 29.75
CA PHE A 867 -21.19 0.00 28.61
C PHE A 867 -22.10 -0.05 27.36
N GLU A 868 -22.39 1.11 26.78
CA GLU A 868 -23.12 1.25 25.51
C GLU A 868 -22.18 1.89 24.47
N CYS A 869 -21.91 1.21 23.36
CA CYS A 869 -20.85 1.59 22.42
C CYS A 869 -21.32 1.98 21.02
N CYS A 870 -22.63 1.90 20.71
CA CYS A 870 -23.10 2.11 19.34
C CYS A 870 -22.85 3.55 18.84
N CYS A 871 -23.03 4.54 19.71
CA CYS A 871 -22.81 5.95 19.36
C CYS A 871 -21.32 6.24 19.15
N LEU A 872 -20.43 5.71 19.99
CA LEU A 872 -18.98 5.92 19.89
C LEU A 872 -18.41 5.34 18.60
N VAL A 873 -18.90 4.17 18.17
CA VAL A 873 -18.49 3.53 16.91
C VAL A 873 -18.90 4.39 15.72
N ALA A 874 -20.13 4.95 15.73
CA ALA A 874 -20.60 5.85 14.68
C ALA A 874 -19.80 7.16 14.63
N PHE A 875 -19.53 7.78 15.79
CA PHE A 875 -18.69 8.98 15.87
C PHE A 875 -17.27 8.70 15.36
N SER A 876 -16.65 7.58 15.77
CA SER A 876 -15.33 7.17 15.30
C SER A 876 -15.26 6.98 13.78
N ALA A 877 -16.30 6.40 13.17
CA ALA A 877 -16.36 6.23 11.72
C ALA A 877 -16.51 7.57 10.95
N LEU A 878 -17.15 8.57 11.56
CA LEU A 878 -17.45 9.86 10.94
C LEU A 878 -16.37 10.92 11.16
N VAL A 879 -15.72 10.93 12.33
CA VAL A 879 -14.92 12.07 12.79
C VAL A 879 -13.74 12.41 11.87
N ASP A 880 -13.08 11.39 11.31
CA ASP A 880 -11.87 11.60 10.51
C ASP A 880 -12.17 12.02 9.07
N ASN A 881 -13.26 11.53 8.48
CA ASN A 881 -13.53 11.67 7.03
C ASN A 881 -14.79 12.50 6.74
N HIS A 882 -15.71 12.60 7.69
CA HIS A 882 -17.00 13.28 7.54
C HIS A 882 -17.38 14.09 8.80
N PRO A 883 -16.48 14.94 9.36
CA PRO A 883 -16.74 15.70 10.58
C PRO A 883 -17.95 16.65 10.45
N ASP A 884 -18.26 17.07 9.22
CA ASP A 884 -19.38 17.97 8.95
C ASP A 884 -20.74 17.34 9.23
N VAL A 885 -20.87 15.99 9.15
CA VAL A 885 -22.11 15.31 9.54
C VAL A 885 -22.37 15.48 11.03
N ILE A 886 -21.34 15.35 11.86
CA ILE A 886 -21.43 15.60 13.30
C ILE A 886 -21.77 17.07 13.54
N ARG A 887 -21.08 18.00 12.88
CA ARG A 887 -21.32 19.45 13.04
C ARG A 887 -22.73 19.86 12.62
N ASN A 888 -23.28 19.23 11.59
CA ASN A 888 -24.63 19.50 11.10
C ASN A 888 -25.68 19.05 12.11
N CYS A 889 -25.42 18.06 12.96
CA CYS A 889 -26.35 17.69 14.04
C CYS A 889 -26.51 18.81 15.08
N PHE A 890 -25.54 19.70 15.25
CA PHE A 890 -25.61 20.81 16.21
C PHE A 890 -26.23 22.05 15.55
N ILE A 891 -27.41 22.48 16.00
CA ILE A 891 -27.94 23.80 15.63
C ILE A 891 -27.24 24.87 16.47
N SER A 892 -27.11 24.64 17.77
CA SER A 892 -26.33 25.51 18.66
C SER A 892 -24.85 25.44 18.30
N LYS A 893 -24.23 26.58 17.98
CA LYS A 893 -22.81 26.66 17.56
C LYS A 893 -21.85 27.17 18.63
N SER A 894 -22.36 27.61 19.78
CA SER A 894 -21.56 28.17 20.87
C SER A 894 -21.98 27.59 22.21
N VAL A 895 -21.07 27.55 23.17
CA VAL A 895 -21.38 27.18 24.56
C VAL A 895 -22.40 28.19 25.11
N ARG A 896 -23.45 27.68 25.74
CA ARG A 896 -24.59 28.48 26.21
C ARG A 896 -24.61 28.58 27.73
N ARG A 897 -24.98 29.75 28.24
CA ARG A 897 -25.00 30.03 29.69
C ARG A 897 -26.15 29.33 30.38
N ASP A 898 -27.27 29.16 29.68
CA ASP A 898 -28.42 28.40 30.15
C ASP A 898 -28.23 26.88 30.05
N GLY A 899 -27.18 26.38 29.38
CA GLY A 899 -26.97 24.96 29.15
C GLY A 899 -27.95 24.31 28.17
N ARG A 900 -28.74 25.08 27.41
CA ARG A 900 -29.76 24.57 26.48
C ARG A 900 -29.21 24.40 25.06
N TYR A 901 -28.88 23.17 24.67
CA TYR A 901 -28.38 22.89 23.31
C TYR A 901 -29.46 22.35 22.38
N THR A 902 -29.47 22.85 21.13
CA THR A 902 -30.41 22.42 20.10
C THR A 902 -29.70 21.54 19.07
N PHE A 903 -30.30 20.40 18.76
CA PHE A 903 -29.78 19.42 17.81
C PHE A 903 -30.81 19.15 16.71
N GLN A 904 -30.33 18.76 15.53
CA GLN A 904 -31.13 18.23 14.43
C GLN A 904 -30.64 16.82 14.08
N PHE A 905 -31.58 15.92 13.80
CA PHE A 905 -31.31 14.56 13.34
C PHE A 905 -32.19 14.26 12.13
N PHE A 906 -31.65 13.54 11.15
CA PHE A 906 -32.44 13.04 10.03
C PHE A 906 -33.33 11.88 10.52
N ARG A 907 -34.64 11.96 10.28
CA ARG A 907 -35.62 10.97 10.73
C ARG A 907 -36.46 10.44 9.58
#